data_AF-A0AAV9ZSL3-F1
#
_entry.id   AF-A0AAV9ZSL3-F1
#
_cell.length_a   1.000
_cell.length_b   1.000
_cell.length_c   1.000
_cell.angle_alpha   90.00
_cell.angle_beta   90.00
_cell.angle_gamma   90.00
#
_symmetry.space_group_name_H-M   'P 1'
#
loop_
_entity.id
_entity.type
_entity.pdbx_description
1 polymer ?
#
loop_
_entity_poly.entity_id
_entity_poly.type
_entity_poly.pdbx_seq_one_letter_code
_entity_poly.pdbx_strand_id
1 'polypeptide(L)'
;MPPKLGDIWTVFHKSSDKPNGSHHRATHWRCIDAERPSTEAIDIEFEDDWNLMKKEAWFSAALESALAQGKDVNGEKGAMAAHLRRCEHATAEEKAMAVRISPTKKEKEEAQKGKGKRKQADGDEKGADADDESVGGSGGGKKRKLVQAVEASFSQSQLKVFRGIEVPFSADHKHAIAQQTLRATQSANLPERWTEDPEVMKLFLMMRSKAMEVIPSRRELGGTDGWRTNRRDAVGGVTLTHNFKTLLVDILRTNKLLKDGESMKIMFGDMIDKAEAELMCFVIAFLTDNDGGSKKGRLLLAAARPYLLTFACCAHQGQLILGDYLRENEDAATLIGELIDFVNWLNNHDKVRAIFDTQQQELSGKILAYILPNLTRWTTHLIAAIRFSLLKAPIRAAVLNHRDAIVKAQVGAETNARKKMALQDDAIHHCTTPTDYHPRFRAHMLSAQSDHVRPDQFFLALAGLFLRFRGFSTRSKASERGLGQRMCKRIEKRFKELDQVVFVLALILNPFERLSRFGDKAQIDVFKLSTELITLFKRMKSRPPKTPYTAAEQQEFDSTLKATLQVVNTAFMQYLSATGPFESWFLADSHQKASYETIHGNDPLPFWEMLKVNAAVLPLAQFAQLLLRLVKNKKRNRLTLKKMEQQAKVTRFIREEQKAEGLVEERGGRKNHEDSRLRTLLSVPRYADAILSDTDDSEDEGQKKSVVVRSSAAWRKQVADWQAEMQELDTASDDDNDGDSDKDLPANVPFPTTGRRRTQRSWFPTTLESLFGGVIENPFTLSRRERVVSEESLYMELLAAEHSGEEPDDGALEGSDDNYEG
;
A
#
# COMPACT_ATOMS: atom_id res chain seq x y z
N MET A 1 3.71 0.52 -31.64
CA MET A 1 3.54 1.80 -32.38
C MET A 1 4.53 2.80 -31.81
N PRO A 2 5.21 3.61 -32.63
CA PRO A 2 5.95 4.78 -32.15
C PRO A 2 5.00 5.80 -31.48
N PRO A 3 5.48 6.69 -30.62
CA PRO A 3 4.66 7.77 -30.07
C PRO A 3 4.17 8.70 -31.18
N LYS A 4 2.94 9.22 -31.05
CA LYS A 4 2.43 10.25 -31.96
C LYS A 4 3.30 11.51 -31.83
N LEU A 5 3.83 11.99 -32.95
CA LEU A 5 4.39 13.33 -33.04
C LEU A 5 3.25 14.33 -32.78
N GLY A 6 3.44 15.27 -31.85
CA GLY A 6 2.40 16.23 -31.48
C GLY A 6 2.19 17.32 -32.53
N ASP A 7 1.02 17.95 -32.53
CA ASP A 7 0.43 18.82 -33.56
C ASP A 7 1.41 19.71 -34.35
N ILE A 8 2.37 20.35 -33.66
CA ILE A 8 3.39 21.23 -34.27
C ILE A 8 4.22 20.55 -35.36
N TRP A 9 4.37 19.22 -35.36
CA TRP A 9 5.06 18.47 -36.41
C TRP A 9 4.29 18.38 -37.74
N THR A 10 3.03 18.83 -37.81
CA THR A 10 2.34 18.98 -39.11
C THR A 10 3.01 20.03 -39.99
N VAL A 11 3.50 21.12 -39.39
CA VAL A 11 4.08 22.27 -40.12
C VAL A 11 5.61 22.23 -40.24
N PHE A 12 6.27 21.17 -39.76
CA PHE A 12 7.72 20.98 -39.87
C PHE A 12 8.08 19.68 -40.63
N HIS A 13 8.98 19.80 -41.60
CA HIS A 13 9.73 18.66 -42.11
C HIS A 13 10.59 18.07 -41.00
N LYS A 14 10.55 16.74 -40.85
CA LYS A 14 11.33 15.99 -39.87
C LYS A 14 12.48 15.27 -40.56
N SER A 15 13.72 15.70 -40.30
CA SER A 15 14.92 15.01 -40.78
C SER A 15 15.08 13.63 -40.11
N SER A 16 15.78 12.72 -40.79
CA SER A 16 16.39 11.52 -40.20
C SER A 16 17.30 11.88 -39.02
N ASP A 17 18.00 13.00 -39.14
CA ASP A 17 19.23 13.27 -38.41
C ASP A 17 18.96 13.82 -37.01
N LYS A 18 19.80 13.37 -36.07
CA LYS A 18 19.75 13.77 -34.67
C LYS A 18 21.09 14.35 -34.20
N PRO A 19 21.33 15.66 -34.34
CA PRO A 19 22.62 16.29 -34.03
C PRO A 19 22.99 16.24 -32.53
N ASN A 20 22.05 15.88 -31.65
CA ASN A 20 22.23 15.70 -30.21
C ASN A 20 21.78 14.31 -29.71
N GLY A 21 21.66 13.31 -30.60
CA GLY A 21 21.24 11.92 -30.32
C GLY A 21 19.78 11.71 -29.87
N SER A 22 19.21 12.69 -29.19
CA SER A 22 17.88 12.68 -28.58
C SER A 22 16.80 13.18 -29.55
N HIS A 23 17.01 14.37 -30.13
CA HIS A 23 16.04 15.12 -30.93
C HIS A 23 16.40 15.13 -32.42
N HIS A 24 15.39 15.22 -33.29
CA HIS A 24 15.59 15.36 -34.74
C HIS A 24 15.75 16.82 -35.15
N ARG A 25 16.44 17.13 -36.26
CA ARG A 25 16.31 18.45 -36.90
C ARG A 25 14.89 18.63 -37.45
N ALA A 26 14.37 19.85 -37.33
CA ALA A 26 13.06 20.26 -37.83
C ALA A 26 13.19 21.53 -38.70
N THR A 27 12.65 21.51 -39.92
CA THR A 27 12.65 22.66 -40.83
C THR A 27 11.20 23.03 -41.18
N HIS A 28 10.79 24.28 -40.99
CA HIS A 28 9.41 24.73 -41.28
C HIS A 28 9.11 24.62 -42.78
N TRP A 29 7.97 24.05 -43.18
CA TRP A 29 7.71 23.76 -44.60
C TRP A 29 7.74 25.00 -45.49
N ARG A 30 7.21 26.14 -45.03
CA ARG A 30 7.22 27.40 -45.81
C ARG A 30 8.60 28.04 -45.88
N CYS A 31 9.51 27.72 -44.96
CA CYS A 31 10.94 28.05 -45.09
C CYS A 31 11.65 27.23 -46.17
N ILE A 32 11.10 26.06 -46.57
CA ILE A 32 11.63 25.26 -47.68
C ILE A 32 11.01 25.73 -49.01
N ASP A 33 9.70 25.98 -49.07
CA ASP A 33 9.07 26.52 -50.29
C ASP A 33 9.58 27.93 -50.64
N ALA A 34 9.98 28.74 -49.65
CA ALA A 34 10.67 30.02 -49.89
C ALA A 34 12.06 29.88 -50.55
N GLU A 35 12.68 28.69 -50.55
CA GLU A 35 13.96 28.38 -51.20
C GLU A 35 13.77 27.72 -52.59
N ARG A 36 12.53 27.61 -53.06
CA ARG A 36 12.19 26.94 -54.31
C ARG A 36 12.59 27.76 -55.54
N PRO A 37 13.22 27.15 -56.58
CA PRO A 37 13.48 27.82 -57.84
C PRO A 37 12.20 28.36 -58.50
N SER A 38 12.17 29.65 -58.84
CA SER A 38 10.96 30.36 -59.29
C SER A 38 10.52 30.06 -60.74
N THR A 39 11.05 29.01 -61.36
CA THR A 39 10.91 28.71 -62.79
C THR A 39 9.99 27.53 -63.10
N GLU A 40 9.60 26.74 -62.10
CA GLU A 40 8.74 25.55 -62.28
C GLU A 40 7.36 25.76 -61.62
N ALA A 41 6.35 25.96 -62.46
CA ALA A 41 4.95 25.91 -62.06
C ALA A 41 4.59 24.46 -61.69
N ILE A 42 4.08 24.26 -60.47
CA ILE A 42 3.68 22.94 -59.95
C ILE A 42 2.20 23.03 -59.61
N ASP A 43 1.41 22.20 -60.28
CA ASP A 43 -0.06 22.17 -60.21
C ASP A 43 -0.50 21.18 -59.12
N ILE A 44 -0.10 21.46 -57.88
CA ILE A 44 -0.43 20.67 -56.68
C ILE A 44 -1.16 21.58 -55.69
N GLU A 45 -2.40 21.22 -55.33
CA GLU A 45 -3.15 21.91 -54.28
C GLU A 45 -2.41 21.79 -52.94
N PHE A 46 -2.11 22.93 -52.32
CA PHE A 46 -0.89 23.12 -51.55
C PHE A 46 -0.88 22.49 -50.14
N GLU A 47 -2.01 21.95 -49.66
CA GLU A 47 -2.22 21.74 -48.23
C GLU A 47 -2.09 20.28 -47.74
N ASP A 48 -2.38 19.27 -48.58
CA ASP A 48 -2.68 17.91 -48.09
C ASP A 48 -1.63 16.78 -48.32
N ASP A 49 -0.66 16.86 -49.25
CA ASP A 49 0.37 15.79 -49.39
C ASP A 49 1.84 16.24 -49.48
N TRP A 50 2.37 16.64 -48.33
CA TRP A 50 3.79 16.84 -48.06
C TRP A 50 4.67 15.58 -48.21
N ASN A 51 4.12 14.39 -48.49
CA ASN A 51 4.90 13.18 -48.81
C ASN A 51 5.08 12.98 -50.32
N LEU A 52 4.30 13.66 -51.15
CA LEU A 52 4.56 13.78 -52.57
C LEU A 52 5.78 14.68 -52.80
N MET A 53 5.78 15.89 -52.23
CA MET A 53 6.87 16.88 -52.40
C MET A 53 8.27 16.33 -52.04
N LYS A 54 8.37 15.44 -51.05
CA LYS A 54 9.64 14.78 -50.65
C LYS A 54 10.33 13.97 -51.76
N LYS A 55 9.64 13.69 -52.87
CA LYS A 55 10.16 12.93 -54.02
C LYS A 55 10.71 13.85 -55.11
N GLU A 56 10.39 15.14 -55.08
CA GLU A 56 10.77 16.10 -56.10
C GLU A 56 12.23 16.55 -55.92
N ALA A 57 12.98 16.64 -57.03
CA ALA A 57 14.39 17.00 -56.98
C ALA A 57 14.65 18.40 -56.41
N TRP A 58 13.74 19.36 -56.67
CA TRP A 58 13.82 20.70 -56.11
C TRP A 58 13.67 20.72 -54.59
N PHE A 59 12.92 19.77 -54.00
CA PHE A 59 12.66 19.75 -52.56
C PHE A 59 13.94 19.47 -51.77
N SER A 60 14.77 18.52 -52.23
CA SER A 60 16.08 18.25 -51.63
C SER A 60 16.99 19.47 -51.70
N ALA A 61 17.08 20.13 -52.86
CA ALA A 61 17.91 21.33 -53.03
C ALA A 61 17.43 22.52 -52.17
N ALA A 62 16.11 22.72 -52.07
CA ALA A 62 15.50 23.75 -51.24
C ALA A 62 15.70 23.47 -49.73
N LEU A 63 15.59 22.21 -49.30
CA LEU A 63 15.87 21.78 -47.93
C LEU A 63 17.36 21.95 -47.59
N GLU A 64 18.27 21.63 -48.51
CA GLU A 64 19.71 21.87 -48.35
C GLU A 64 20.05 23.37 -48.28
N SER A 65 19.41 24.23 -49.10
CA SER A 65 19.55 25.69 -48.97
C SER A 65 19.05 26.20 -47.62
N ALA A 66 17.88 25.75 -47.17
CA ALA A 66 17.33 26.10 -45.87
C ALA A 66 18.24 25.66 -44.70
N LEU A 67 18.84 24.46 -44.79
CA LEU A 67 19.83 23.96 -43.84
C LEU A 67 21.13 24.79 -43.87
N ALA A 68 21.63 25.15 -45.05
CA ALA A 68 22.84 25.97 -45.22
C ALA A 68 22.66 27.40 -44.67
N GLN A 69 21.44 27.93 -44.72
CA GLN A 69 21.06 29.21 -44.11
C GLN A 69 20.76 29.12 -42.59
N GLY A 70 20.83 27.93 -41.98
CA GLY A 70 20.49 27.73 -40.57
C GLY A 70 19.01 27.97 -40.24
N LYS A 71 18.10 27.70 -41.20
CA LYS A 71 16.64 27.79 -40.99
C LYS A 71 16.08 26.57 -40.26
N ASP A 72 16.87 25.52 -40.02
CA ASP A 72 16.47 24.39 -39.19
C ASP A 72 16.60 24.68 -37.69
N VAL A 73 15.82 23.96 -36.89
CA VAL A 73 15.84 24.04 -35.42
C VAL A 73 15.82 22.67 -34.78
N ASN A 74 16.22 22.61 -33.51
CA ASN A 74 16.03 21.43 -32.67
C ASN A 74 14.54 21.04 -32.65
N GLY A 75 14.21 19.77 -32.89
CA GLY A 75 12.83 19.23 -32.91
C GLY A 75 12.13 19.17 -31.55
N GLU A 76 12.60 19.98 -30.61
CA GLU A 76 12.00 20.23 -29.31
C GLU A 76 10.87 21.26 -29.46
N LYS A 77 9.77 21.10 -28.69
CA LYS A 77 8.58 21.95 -28.81
C LYS A 77 8.88 23.45 -28.61
N GLY A 78 9.80 23.79 -27.71
CA GLY A 78 10.18 25.18 -27.44
C GLY A 78 10.88 25.83 -28.63
N ALA A 79 11.90 25.17 -29.18
CA ALA A 79 12.66 25.67 -30.33
C ALA A 79 11.80 25.82 -31.59
N MET A 80 10.94 24.84 -31.91
CA MET A 80 10.00 24.95 -33.04
C MET A 80 8.98 26.09 -32.86
N ALA A 81 8.43 26.28 -31.66
CA ALA A 81 7.54 27.41 -31.38
C ALA A 81 8.27 28.77 -31.42
N ALA A 82 9.56 28.81 -31.04
CA ALA A 82 10.42 30.00 -31.15
C ALA A 82 10.87 30.30 -32.59
N HIS A 83 10.83 29.31 -33.49
CA HIS A 83 10.97 29.50 -34.94
C HIS A 83 9.69 30.12 -35.52
N LEU A 84 8.52 29.47 -35.37
CA LEU A 84 7.26 29.93 -35.97
C LEU A 84 6.90 31.38 -35.59
N ARG A 85 7.18 31.81 -34.35
CA ARG A 85 6.97 33.20 -33.92
C ARG A 85 7.81 34.23 -34.69
N ARG A 86 9.01 33.87 -35.13
CA ARG A 86 9.98 34.75 -35.80
C ARG A 86 10.08 34.53 -37.31
N CYS A 87 9.60 33.40 -37.81
CA CYS A 87 9.57 33.08 -39.23
C CYS A 87 8.68 34.06 -39.99
N GLU A 88 9.22 34.72 -41.01
CA GLU A 88 8.49 35.65 -41.88
C GLU A 88 7.45 34.90 -42.71
N HIS A 89 7.80 33.70 -43.20
CA HIS A 89 6.94 32.82 -44.01
C HIS A 89 5.82 32.13 -43.21
N ALA A 90 5.80 32.20 -41.87
CA ALA A 90 4.80 31.51 -41.05
C ALA A 90 3.46 32.24 -40.99
N THR A 91 2.36 31.50 -41.15
CA THR A 91 0.99 32.04 -41.17
C THR A 91 0.54 32.55 -39.80
N ALA A 92 -0.57 33.30 -39.77
CA ALA A 92 -1.23 33.70 -38.53
C ALA A 92 -1.65 32.49 -37.68
N GLU A 93 -2.06 31.38 -38.30
CA GLU A 93 -2.47 30.15 -37.61
C GLU A 93 -1.26 29.38 -37.05
N GLU A 94 -0.16 29.30 -37.80
CA GLU A 94 1.10 28.71 -37.31
C GLU A 94 1.67 29.51 -36.13
N LYS A 95 1.61 30.84 -36.21
CA LYS A 95 1.98 31.74 -35.11
C LYS A 95 1.06 31.57 -33.90
N ALA A 96 -0.25 31.45 -34.10
CA ALA A 96 -1.21 31.14 -33.02
C ALA A 96 -0.97 29.74 -32.42
N MET A 97 -0.61 28.74 -33.22
CA MET A 97 -0.25 27.40 -32.76
C MET A 97 1.01 27.43 -31.88
N ALA A 98 2.02 28.23 -32.23
CA ALA A 98 3.21 28.42 -31.43
C ALA A 98 2.90 29.06 -30.06
N VAL A 99 2.00 30.05 -30.02
CA VAL A 99 1.49 30.64 -28.76
C VAL A 99 0.72 29.61 -27.93
N ARG A 100 -0.13 28.80 -28.56
CA ARG A 100 -0.90 27.72 -27.89
C ARG A 100 0.00 26.66 -27.26
N ILE A 101 1.13 26.33 -27.89
CA ILE A 101 2.01 25.22 -27.50
C ILE A 101 3.13 25.65 -26.54
N SER A 102 3.61 26.89 -26.62
CA SER A 102 4.67 27.41 -25.75
C SER A 102 4.44 28.89 -25.43
N PRO A 103 3.41 29.26 -24.64
CA PRO A 103 3.10 30.66 -24.33
C PRO A 103 4.17 31.30 -23.43
N THR A 104 4.58 32.52 -23.78
CA THR A 104 5.48 33.37 -22.98
C THR A 104 4.83 33.79 -21.66
N LYS A 105 5.63 34.31 -20.72
CA LYS A 105 5.12 34.76 -19.41
C LYS A 105 3.99 35.80 -19.55
N LYS A 106 4.13 36.78 -20.44
CA LYS A 106 3.09 37.79 -20.72
C LYS A 106 1.81 37.17 -21.28
N GLU A 107 1.93 36.29 -22.29
CA GLU A 107 0.78 35.59 -22.87
C GLU A 107 0.07 34.69 -21.85
N LYS A 108 0.82 34.07 -20.92
CA LYS A 108 0.25 33.32 -19.77
C LYS A 108 -0.51 34.25 -18.82
N GLU A 109 0.06 35.40 -18.44
CA GLU A 109 -0.58 36.37 -17.55
C GLU A 109 -1.86 36.98 -18.16
N GLU A 110 -1.86 37.27 -19.47
CA GLU A 110 -3.03 37.73 -20.21
C GLU A 110 -4.10 36.64 -20.33
N ALA A 111 -3.71 35.39 -20.61
CA ALA A 111 -4.63 34.26 -20.65
C ALA A 111 -5.22 33.88 -19.27
N GLN A 112 -4.45 34.07 -18.18
CA GLN A 112 -4.90 33.84 -16.81
C GLN A 112 -5.93 34.88 -16.36
N LYS A 113 -5.74 36.16 -16.69
CA LYS A 113 -6.73 37.23 -16.46
C LYS A 113 -8.08 36.94 -17.15
N GLY A 114 -8.07 36.17 -18.24
CA GLY A 114 -9.28 35.77 -18.98
C GLY A 114 -9.96 34.47 -18.53
N LYS A 115 -9.43 33.71 -17.55
CA LYS A 115 -9.91 32.33 -17.29
C LYS A 115 -10.14 31.99 -15.81
N GLY A 116 -11.23 32.50 -15.26
CA GLY A 116 -11.94 31.79 -14.18
C GLY A 116 -12.56 30.48 -14.70
N LYS A 117 -12.50 29.40 -13.90
CA LYS A 117 -12.93 28.02 -14.20
C LYS A 117 -12.17 27.34 -15.37
N ARG A 118 -11.35 26.32 -15.07
CA ARG A 118 -11.73 24.87 -15.10
C ARG A 118 -10.51 23.94 -14.95
N LYS A 119 -10.73 22.79 -14.30
CA LYS A 119 -9.81 21.69 -13.91
C LYS A 119 -8.57 21.40 -14.80
N GLN A 120 -7.38 21.51 -14.19
CA GLN A 120 -6.47 20.42 -13.75
C GLN A 120 -5.97 19.33 -14.75
N ALA A 121 -4.70 18.90 -14.54
CA ALA A 121 -4.00 17.70 -15.04
C ALA A 121 -3.57 17.68 -16.53
N ASP A 122 -2.50 16.98 -16.94
CA ASP A 122 -1.21 16.62 -16.30
C ASP A 122 -0.23 16.11 -17.39
N GLY A 123 1.08 16.07 -17.08
CA GLY A 123 2.13 15.38 -17.87
C GLY A 123 3.50 16.06 -17.74
N ASP A 124 4.60 15.43 -17.30
CA ASP A 124 5.32 14.25 -17.84
C ASP A 124 5.83 14.48 -19.29
N GLU A 125 7.08 14.14 -19.68
CA GLU A 125 8.07 13.24 -19.07
C GLU A 125 9.48 13.43 -19.73
N LYS A 126 10.58 13.03 -19.04
CA LYS A 126 11.95 12.70 -19.58
C LYS A 126 12.78 13.83 -20.24
N GLY A 127 14.12 13.74 -20.40
CA GLY A 127 15.13 12.73 -19.98
C GLY A 127 16.26 12.52 -21.03
N ALA A 128 17.27 11.66 -20.74
CA ALA A 128 18.29 11.09 -21.67
C ALA A 128 19.40 12.03 -22.25
N ASP A 129 20.60 11.60 -22.69
CA ASP A 129 21.42 10.34 -22.61
C ASP A 129 22.88 10.60 -23.12
N ALA A 130 23.80 9.60 -23.06
CA ALA A 130 25.05 9.34 -23.86
C ALA A 130 26.21 10.39 -23.91
N ASP A 131 27.54 10.12 -23.77
CA ASP A 131 28.50 9.02 -24.16
C ASP A 131 29.05 9.17 -25.61
N ASP A 132 30.27 8.74 -26.03
CA ASP A 132 31.30 7.80 -25.49
C ASP A 132 32.76 8.03 -26.08
N GLU A 133 33.72 7.14 -25.76
CA GLU A 133 35.10 6.89 -26.31
C GLU A 133 36.29 7.86 -26.00
N SER A 134 37.55 7.44 -25.74
CA SER A 134 38.37 6.41 -26.45
C SER A 134 39.69 5.95 -25.72
N VAL A 135 40.13 4.71 -26.01
CA VAL A 135 41.50 4.09 -26.03
C VAL A 135 42.50 4.18 -24.84
N GLY A 136 42.89 3.00 -24.29
CA GLY A 136 44.32 2.62 -24.10
C GLY A 136 44.83 2.17 -22.70
N GLY A 137 45.65 1.09 -22.66
CA GLY A 137 46.63 0.84 -21.56
C GLY A 137 46.63 -0.57 -20.90
N SER A 138 47.80 -1.24 -20.82
CA SER A 138 47.97 -2.56 -20.18
C SER A 138 48.47 -2.49 -18.73
N GLY A 139 48.14 -3.48 -17.88
CA GLY A 139 48.85 -3.73 -16.61
C GLY A 139 48.20 -4.79 -15.73
N GLY A 140 48.93 -5.83 -15.31
CA GLY A 140 48.35 -6.97 -14.59
C GLY A 140 48.80 -7.14 -13.14
N GLY A 141 48.13 -8.02 -12.39
CA GLY A 141 48.79 -8.83 -11.35
C GLY A 141 48.14 -8.94 -9.96
N LYS A 142 47.63 -10.15 -9.67
CA LYS A 142 47.65 -10.84 -8.35
C LYS A 142 47.05 -10.14 -7.11
N LYS A 143 45.95 -10.71 -6.59
CA LYS A 143 45.87 -11.24 -5.20
C LYS A 143 44.65 -12.15 -4.99
N ARG A 144 44.90 -13.44 -4.74
CA ARG A 144 43.88 -14.47 -4.43
C ARG A 144 44.35 -15.29 -3.23
N LYS A 145 43.88 -14.96 -2.02
CA LYS A 145 43.94 -15.76 -0.76
C LYS A 145 43.42 -14.92 0.43
N LEU A 146 42.15 -15.08 0.83
CA LEU A 146 41.68 -14.80 2.21
C LEU A 146 40.28 -15.38 2.56
N VAL A 147 39.73 -16.33 1.78
CA VAL A 147 38.30 -16.74 1.90
C VAL A 147 38.09 -17.99 2.77
N GLN A 148 39.11 -18.86 2.93
CA GLN A 148 38.97 -20.17 3.60
C GLN A 148 39.03 -20.11 5.16
N ALA A 149 38.72 -18.97 5.77
CA ALA A 149 38.85 -18.77 7.22
C ALA A 149 37.52 -18.51 7.97
N VAL A 150 36.38 -18.48 7.27
CA VAL A 150 35.08 -18.04 7.83
C VAL A 150 34.06 -19.18 7.95
N GLU A 151 34.24 -20.29 7.23
CA GLU A 151 33.24 -21.38 7.12
C GLU A 151 33.15 -22.30 8.36
N ALA A 152 33.91 -22.03 9.43
CA ALA A 152 34.13 -22.97 10.54
C ALA A 152 33.42 -22.65 11.87
N SER A 153 32.73 -21.51 12.02
CA SER A 153 32.36 -20.98 13.35
C SER A 153 30.89 -20.56 13.54
N PHE A 154 29.92 -21.13 12.83
CA PHE A 154 28.49 -20.83 13.01
C PHE A 154 27.57 -22.07 12.94
N SER A 155 27.54 -22.84 14.02
CA SER A 155 26.55 -23.91 14.25
C SER A 155 25.48 -23.46 15.26
N GLN A 156 24.52 -22.63 14.83
CA GLN A 156 23.46 -22.12 15.71
C GLN A 156 22.40 -23.19 16.00
N SER A 157 22.22 -23.55 17.28
CA SER A 157 21.27 -24.55 17.73
C SER A 157 19.84 -24.00 17.92
N GLN A 158 18.87 -24.71 17.36
CA GLN A 158 17.46 -24.77 17.76
C GLN A 158 16.68 -23.45 17.98
N LEU A 159 16.44 -22.69 16.91
CA LEU A 159 15.16 -21.97 16.76
C LEU A 159 14.20 -22.81 15.91
N LYS A 160 12.93 -22.95 16.33
CA LYS A 160 11.82 -23.53 15.54
C LYS A 160 11.36 -22.56 14.45
N VAL A 161 12.27 -22.17 13.57
CA VAL A 161 11.95 -21.48 12.32
C VAL A 161 11.17 -22.45 11.45
N PHE A 162 9.88 -22.14 11.19
CA PHE A 162 9.09 -22.83 10.17
C PHE A 162 9.68 -22.51 8.78
N ARG A 163 10.63 -23.36 8.36
CA ARG A 163 11.31 -23.29 7.06
C ARG A 163 10.29 -23.54 5.93
N GLY A 164 10.67 -23.25 4.68
CA GLY A 164 9.89 -23.62 3.47
C GLY A 164 9.76 -25.13 3.20
N ILE A 165 9.91 -25.97 4.23
CA ILE A 165 9.93 -27.43 4.21
C ILE A 165 8.53 -28.04 4.45
N GLU A 166 7.54 -27.22 4.80
CA GLU A 166 6.11 -27.63 4.80
C GLU A 166 5.54 -27.89 3.41
N VAL A 167 6.24 -27.49 2.34
CA VAL A 167 5.94 -27.97 0.97
C VAL A 167 6.37 -29.45 0.89
N PRO A 168 5.51 -30.38 0.41
CA PRO A 168 5.71 -31.83 0.56
C PRO A 168 6.75 -32.45 -0.38
N PHE A 169 7.90 -31.79 -0.56
CA PHE A 169 9.06 -32.30 -1.30
C PHE A 169 9.54 -33.65 -0.74
N SER A 170 9.73 -34.65 -1.61
CA SER A 170 10.43 -35.91 -1.29
C SER A 170 11.89 -35.66 -0.89
N ALA A 171 12.60 -36.69 -0.41
CA ALA A 171 14.03 -36.59 -0.13
C ALA A 171 14.83 -36.13 -1.37
N ASP A 172 14.50 -36.65 -2.55
CA ASP A 172 15.14 -36.33 -3.83
C ASP A 172 14.82 -34.90 -4.27
N HIS A 173 13.56 -34.46 -4.11
CA HIS A 173 13.20 -33.07 -4.36
C HIS A 173 13.95 -32.11 -3.42
N LYS A 174 14.10 -32.46 -2.12
CA LYS A 174 14.88 -31.69 -1.15
C LYS A 174 16.36 -31.64 -1.51
N HIS A 175 16.94 -32.76 -1.96
CA HIS A 175 18.32 -32.83 -2.42
C HIS A 175 18.53 -32.03 -3.71
N ALA A 176 17.64 -32.16 -4.69
CA ALA A 176 17.67 -31.39 -5.93
C ALA A 176 17.50 -29.89 -5.67
N ILE A 177 16.61 -29.48 -4.76
CA ILE A 177 16.45 -28.08 -4.33
C ILE A 177 17.70 -27.59 -3.61
N ALA A 178 18.35 -28.39 -2.76
CA ALA A 178 19.61 -28.02 -2.12
C ALA A 178 20.74 -27.84 -3.14
N GLN A 179 20.91 -28.77 -4.09
CA GLN A 179 21.86 -28.61 -5.20
C GLN A 179 21.54 -27.37 -6.04
N GLN A 180 20.27 -27.16 -6.38
CA GLN A 180 19.82 -26.05 -7.21
C GLN A 180 20.02 -24.71 -6.49
N THR A 181 19.82 -24.66 -5.17
CA THR A 181 20.09 -23.49 -4.33
C THR A 181 21.59 -23.20 -4.24
N LEU A 182 22.43 -24.22 -4.16
CA LEU A 182 23.89 -24.06 -4.17
C LEU A 182 24.37 -23.48 -5.52
N ARG A 183 23.90 -24.06 -6.64
CA ARG A 183 24.20 -23.55 -7.99
C ARG A 183 23.70 -22.13 -8.19
N ALA A 184 22.46 -21.84 -7.80
CA ALA A 184 21.87 -20.50 -7.83
C ALA A 184 22.69 -19.49 -7.01
N THR A 185 23.11 -19.86 -5.79
CA THR A 185 23.96 -19.00 -4.93
C THR A 185 25.33 -18.74 -5.56
N GLN A 186 25.93 -19.75 -6.19
CA GLN A 186 27.24 -19.65 -6.86
C GLN A 186 27.18 -18.88 -8.19
N SER A 187 26.09 -19.02 -8.95
CA SER A 187 25.90 -18.44 -10.29
C SER A 187 25.44 -16.99 -10.25
N ALA A 188 24.51 -16.66 -9.34
CA ALA A 188 23.86 -15.35 -9.30
C ALA A 188 24.76 -14.17 -8.88
N ASN A 189 25.97 -14.45 -8.39
CA ASN A 189 26.94 -13.46 -7.85
C ASN A 189 26.23 -12.35 -7.05
N LEU A 190 25.56 -12.77 -5.97
CA LEU A 190 24.70 -11.92 -5.15
C LEU A 190 25.42 -10.62 -4.71
N PRO A 191 24.76 -9.45 -4.77
CA PRO A 191 23.31 -9.28 -4.83
C PRO A 191 22.71 -9.02 -6.21
N GLU A 192 23.48 -8.82 -7.28
CA GLU A 192 22.98 -8.10 -8.47
C GLU A 192 22.12 -8.93 -9.42
N ARG A 193 22.56 -10.13 -9.83
CA ARG A 193 22.01 -10.82 -11.02
C ARG A 193 20.95 -11.89 -10.72
N TRP A 194 20.63 -12.13 -9.46
CA TRP A 194 19.77 -13.24 -9.03
C TRP A 194 18.36 -13.27 -9.61
N THR A 195 17.79 -12.13 -10.05
CA THR A 195 16.47 -12.11 -10.72
C THR A 195 16.51 -12.54 -12.18
N GLU A 196 17.70 -12.58 -12.79
CA GLU A 196 17.93 -12.94 -14.20
C GLU A 196 18.76 -14.22 -14.33
N ASP A 197 19.33 -14.71 -13.22
CA ASP A 197 20.10 -15.96 -13.15
C ASP A 197 19.23 -17.20 -13.47
N PRO A 198 19.58 -18.01 -14.49
CA PRO A 198 18.79 -19.17 -14.89
C PRO A 198 18.65 -20.24 -13.81
N GLU A 199 19.65 -20.41 -12.93
CA GLU A 199 19.61 -21.42 -11.87
C GLU A 199 18.73 -20.96 -10.70
N VAL A 200 18.64 -19.65 -10.42
CA VAL A 200 17.63 -19.04 -9.51
C VAL A 200 16.23 -19.12 -10.11
N MET A 201 16.05 -18.77 -11.39
CA MET A 201 14.75 -18.89 -12.07
C MET A 201 14.23 -20.34 -12.02
N LYS A 202 15.11 -21.30 -12.30
CA LYS A 202 14.84 -22.75 -12.21
C LYS A 202 14.54 -23.20 -10.78
N LEU A 203 15.21 -22.66 -9.75
CA LEU A 203 14.87 -22.89 -8.35
C LEU A 203 13.43 -22.45 -8.03
N PHE A 204 13.03 -21.26 -8.47
CA PHE A 204 11.66 -20.78 -8.30
C PHE A 204 10.63 -21.60 -9.09
N LEU A 205 10.97 -22.06 -10.30
CA LEU A 205 10.10 -22.96 -11.08
C LEU A 205 9.92 -24.33 -10.40
N MET A 206 10.97 -24.89 -9.80
CA MET A 206 10.90 -26.12 -8.99
C MET A 206 10.05 -25.95 -7.71
N MET A 207 10.05 -24.76 -7.10
CA MET A 207 9.14 -24.45 -6.00
C MET A 207 7.70 -24.27 -6.50
N ARG A 208 7.51 -23.57 -7.63
CA ARG A 208 6.19 -23.31 -8.23
C ARG A 208 5.52 -24.60 -8.75
N SER A 209 6.27 -25.57 -9.26
CA SER A 209 5.69 -26.85 -9.71
C SER A 209 5.03 -27.65 -8.59
N LYS A 210 5.40 -27.40 -7.32
CA LYS A 210 4.76 -27.98 -6.13
C LYS A 210 3.70 -27.09 -5.49
N ALA A 211 3.43 -25.90 -6.02
CA ALA A 211 2.34 -25.05 -5.52
C ALA A 211 0.97 -25.74 -5.61
N MET A 212 0.75 -26.58 -6.63
CA MET A 212 -0.49 -27.37 -6.81
C MET A 212 -0.77 -28.33 -5.64
N GLU A 213 0.29 -28.87 -5.02
CA GLU A 213 0.18 -29.79 -3.87
C GLU A 213 -0.11 -29.03 -2.56
N VAL A 214 0.15 -27.72 -2.53
CA VAL A 214 -0.09 -26.81 -1.39
C VAL A 214 -1.42 -26.05 -1.53
N ILE A 215 -1.92 -25.88 -2.76
CA ILE A 215 -3.22 -25.29 -3.11
C ILE A 215 -4.16 -26.35 -3.76
N PRO A 216 -4.36 -27.55 -3.19
CA PRO A 216 -5.10 -28.61 -3.86
C PRO A 216 -6.61 -28.30 -3.92
N SER A 217 -7.09 -27.88 -5.09
CA SER A 217 -8.51 -27.88 -5.52
C SER A 217 -9.52 -27.29 -4.51
N ARG A 218 -9.22 -26.14 -3.92
CA ARG A 218 -10.00 -25.56 -2.81
C ARG A 218 -10.55 -24.15 -3.09
N ARG A 219 -11.35 -23.67 -2.13
CA ARG A 219 -12.10 -22.40 -2.17
C ARG A 219 -11.24 -21.28 -1.58
N GLU A 220 -10.72 -20.42 -2.42
CA GLU A 220 -9.69 -19.43 -2.06
C GLU A 220 -10.21 -18.00 -2.02
N LEU A 221 -9.53 -17.18 -1.23
CA LEU A 221 -9.66 -15.73 -1.24
C LEU A 221 -8.58 -15.12 -2.13
N GLY A 222 -8.97 -14.54 -3.27
CA GLY A 222 -8.08 -13.81 -4.16
C GLY A 222 -8.02 -12.32 -3.86
N GLY A 223 -7.07 -11.61 -4.47
CA GLY A 223 -7.00 -10.16 -4.40
C GLY A 223 -5.72 -9.57 -4.98
N THR A 224 -5.71 -8.27 -5.24
CA THR A 224 -4.52 -7.54 -5.71
C THR A 224 -4.02 -6.51 -4.70
N ASP A 225 -2.71 -6.38 -4.54
CA ASP A 225 -2.07 -5.36 -3.71
C ASP A 225 -1.36 -4.32 -4.59
N GLY A 226 -1.76 -3.05 -4.50
CA GLY A 226 -1.15 -1.96 -5.24
C GLY A 226 0.03 -1.31 -4.50
N TRP A 227 1.18 -1.21 -5.16
CA TRP A 227 2.29 -0.36 -4.71
C TRP A 227 3.01 0.33 -5.88
N ARG A 228 3.98 1.20 -5.57
CA ARG A 228 4.94 1.75 -6.55
C ARG A 228 6.36 1.25 -6.26
N THR A 229 7.13 0.96 -7.29
CA THR A 229 8.56 0.63 -7.17
C THR A 229 9.40 1.89 -6.93
N ASN A 230 10.70 1.73 -6.62
CA ASN A 230 11.65 2.84 -6.57
C ASN A 230 11.77 3.56 -7.92
N ARG A 231 11.60 2.83 -9.05
CA ARG A 231 11.49 3.38 -10.42
C ARG A 231 10.10 3.99 -10.71
N ARG A 232 9.26 4.19 -9.68
CA ARG A 232 7.91 4.78 -9.69
C ARG A 232 6.84 3.99 -10.45
N ASP A 233 7.19 2.85 -11.05
CA ASP A 233 6.27 1.92 -11.70
C ASP A 233 5.14 1.50 -10.78
N ALA A 234 3.91 1.50 -11.29
CA ALA A 234 2.77 0.95 -10.59
C ALA A 234 2.76 -0.57 -10.73
N VAL A 235 2.63 -1.29 -9.63
CA VAL A 235 2.66 -2.75 -9.58
C VAL A 235 1.47 -3.26 -8.77
N GLY A 236 0.81 -4.30 -9.29
CA GLY A 236 -0.26 -5.04 -8.63
C GLY A 236 0.19 -6.47 -8.36
N GLY A 237 0.43 -6.83 -7.10
CA GLY A 237 0.72 -8.21 -6.70
C GLY A 237 -0.56 -9.01 -6.51
N VAL A 238 -0.76 -10.06 -7.29
CA VAL A 238 -1.94 -10.95 -7.22
C VAL A 238 -1.68 -12.01 -6.15
N THR A 239 -2.55 -12.10 -5.15
CA THR A 239 -2.42 -13.00 -4.01
C THR A 239 -3.63 -13.92 -3.87
N LEU A 240 -3.39 -15.19 -3.55
CA LEU A 240 -4.40 -16.11 -3.00
C LEU A 240 -4.10 -16.36 -1.51
N THR A 241 -5.13 -16.47 -0.67
CA THR A 241 -4.96 -16.84 0.74
C THR A 241 -5.68 -18.16 1.05
N HIS A 242 -4.90 -19.22 1.32
CA HIS A 242 -5.39 -20.52 1.75
C HIS A 242 -5.11 -20.75 3.24
N ASN A 243 -6.12 -21.01 4.07
CA ASN A 243 -5.96 -21.30 5.51
C ASN A 243 -4.94 -20.36 6.22
N PHE A 244 -5.12 -19.04 6.11
CA PHE A 244 -4.20 -18.00 6.64
C PHE A 244 -2.80 -17.92 6.01
N LYS A 245 -2.46 -18.79 5.05
CA LYS A 245 -1.25 -18.71 4.24
C LYS A 245 -1.55 -17.92 2.96
N THR A 246 -1.27 -16.62 2.97
CA THR A 246 -1.24 -15.80 1.74
C THR A 246 -0.02 -16.19 0.90
N LEU A 247 -0.27 -16.48 -0.38
CA LEU A 247 0.69 -16.82 -1.42
C LEU A 247 0.65 -15.72 -2.50
N LEU A 248 1.81 -15.28 -2.96
CA LEU A 248 1.95 -14.40 -4.12
C LEU A 248 1.94 -15.27 -5.39
N VAL A 249 1.01 -15.01 -6.30
CA VAL A 249 0.77 -15.83 -7.51
C VAL A 249 1.26 -15.13 -8.77
N ASP A 250 1.11 -13.81 -8.84
CA ASP A 250 1.52 -13.01 -10.00
C ASP A 250 1.94 -11.59 -9.60
N ILE A 251 2.70 -10.90 -10.46
CA ILE A 251 3.14 -9.52 -10.28
C ILE A 251 2.93 -8.76 -11.59
N LEU A 252 1.88 -7.94 -11.66
CA LEU A 252 1.49 -7.23 -12.87
C LEU A 252 1.97 -5.77 -12.83
N ARG A 253 2.62 -5.29 -13.90
CA ARG A 253 3.02 -3.88 -14.05
C ARG A 253 1.82 -3.08 -14.56
N THR A 254 1.17 -2.32 -13.68
CA THR A 254 -0.11 -1.65 -13.93
C THR A 254 0.01 -0.24 -14.49
N ASN A 255 1.23 0.26 -14.80
CA ASN A 255 1.46 1.60 -15.38
C ASN A 255 0.55 1.98 -16.56
N LYS A 256 0.27 1.01 -17.45
CA LYS A 256 -0.49 1.22 -18.69
C LYS A 256 -2.00 1.02 -18.53
N LEU A 257 -2.45 0.57 -17.37
CA LEU A 257 -3.86 0.30 -17.13
C LEU A 257 -4.55 1.58 -16.68
N LEU A 258 -5.64 1.93 -17.37
CA LEU A 258 -6.54 2.96 -16.90
C LEU A 258 -7.11 2.52 -15.54
N LYS A 259 -7.19 3.45 -14.58
CA LYS A 259 -7.67 3.18 -13.22
C LYS A 259 -9.15 3.52 -13.04
N ASP A 260 -9.92 3.47 -14.13
CA ASP A 260 -11.36 3.54 -14.07
C ASP A 260 -11.96 2.18 -13.63
N GLY A 261 -13.24 2.18 -13.27
CA GLY A 261 -13.90 0.97 -12.75
C GLY A 261 -14.02 -0.16 -13.76
N GLU A 262 -14.17 0.10 -15.06
CA GLU A 262 -14.38 -0.93 -16.07
C GLU A 262 -13.05 -1.62 -16.42
N SER A 263 -11.97 -0.85 -16.59
CA SER A 263 -10.61 -1.38 -16.76
C SER A 263 -10.17 -2.21 -15.53
N MET A 264 -10.49 -1.73 -14.32
CA MET A 264 -10.20 -2.47 -13.08
C MET A 264 -11.07 -3.73 -12.94
N LYS A 265 -12.34 -3.72 -13.39
CA LYS A 265 -13.20 -4.91 -13.45
C LYS A 265 -12.60 -5.99 -14.35
N ILE A 266 -12.19 -5.61 -15.57
CA ILE A 266 -11.59 -6.54 -16.55
C ILE A 266 -10.33 -7.16 -15.94
N MET A 267 -9.39 -6.34 -15.46
CA MET A 267 -8.16 -6.79 -14.80
C MET A 267 -8.45 -7.74 -13.62
N PHE A 268 -9.45 -7.45 -12.77
CA PHE A 268 -9.80 -8.36 -11.66
C PHE A 268 -10.41 -9.67 -12.14
N GLY A 269 -11.16 -9.66 -13.25
CA GLY A 269 -11.64 -10.87 -13.93
C GLY A 269 -10.48 -11.73 -14.42
N ASP A 270 -9.56 -11.13 -15.18
CA ASP A 270 -8.37 -11.80 -15.73
C ASP A 270 -7.48 -12.39 -14.62
N MET A 271 -7.28 -11.65 -13.52
CA MET A 271 -6.56 -12.13 -12.33
C MET A 271 -7.19 -13.38 -11.72
N ILE A 272 -8.53 -13.45 -11.67
CA ILE A 272 -9.26 -14.61 -11.15
C ILE A 272 -9.16 -15.77 -12.14
N ASP A 273 -9.49 -15.55 -13.41
CA ASP A 273 -9.56 -16.62 -14.41
C ASP A 273 -8.18 -17.25 -14.65
N LYS A 274 -7.11 -16.45 -14.66
CA LYS A 274 -5.73 -16.93 -14.71
C LYS A 274 -5.38 -17.76 -13.48
N ALA A 275 -5.70 -17.30 -12.27
CA ALA A 275 -5.43 -18.07 -11.05
C ALA A 275 -6.18 -19.41 -11.02
N GLU A 276 -7.44 -19.45 -11.48
CA GLU A 276 -8.27 -20.66 -11.51
C GLU A 276 -7.95 -21.61 -12.69
N ALA A 277 -7.28 -21.12 -13.72
CA ALA A 277 -6.73 -21.92 -14.81
C ALA A 277 -5.35 -22.49 -14.46
N GLU A 278 -4.43 -21.65 -13.96
CA GLU A 278 -3.05 -22.05 -13.65
C GLU A 278 -2.92 -22.85 -12.34
N LEU A 279 -3.77 -22.59 -11.34
CA LEU A 279 -3.69 -23.21 -10.01
C LEU A 279 -4.85 -24.16 -9.67
N MET A 280 -5.80 -24.36 -10.61
CA MET A 280 -6.95 -25.28 -10.46
C MET A 280 -7.78 -25.06 -9.17
N CYS A 281 -7.77 -23.84 -8.64
CA CYS A 281 -8.52 -23.42 -7.47
C CYS A 281 -9.88 -22.80 -7.83
N PHE A 282 -10.69 -22.48 -6.82
CA PHE A 282 -11.92 -21.71 -6.98
C PHE A 282 -11.88 -20.45 -6.11
N VAL A 283 -11.71 -19.28 -6.72
CA VAL A 283 -11.82 -17.99 -6.03
C VAL A 283 -13.29 -17.75 -5.68
N ILE A 284 -13.58 -17.77 -4.38
CA ILE A 284 -14.91 -17.49 -3.81
C ILE A 284 -15.09 -16.04 -3.38
N ALA A 285 -13.98 -15.32 -3.24
CA ALA A 285 -13.96 -13.96 -2.71
C ALA A 285 -12.78 -13.17 -3.30
N PHE A 286 -12.95 -11.85 -3.48
CA PHE A 286 -11.91 -10.98 -4.03
C PHE A 286 -11.73 -9.68 -3.25
N LEU A 287 -10.45 -9.37 -2.94
CA LEU A 287 -10.02 -8.40 -1.93
C LEU A 287 -9.07 -7.35 -2.53
N THR A 288 -9.45 -6.07 -2.45
CA THR A 288 -8.62 -4.93 -2.92
C THR A 288 -8.65 -3.77 -1.92
N ASP A 289 -7.79 -2.78 -2.12
CA ASP A 289 -7.89 -1.44 -1.52
C ASP A 289 -9.12 -0.67 -2.01
N ASN A 290 -9.42 0.46 -1.36
CA ASN A 290 -10.68 1.21 -1.54
C ASN A 290 -10.49 2.58 -2.21
N ASP A 291 -9.51 2.70 -3.09
CA ASP A 291 -9.45 3.81 -4.04
C ASP A 291 -10.66 3.78 -5.00
N GLY A 292 -10.96 4.90 -5.65
CA GLY A 292 -12.14 5.02 -6.52
C GLY A 292 -12.17 4.01 -7.67
N GLY A 293 -11.00 3.69 -8.26
CA GLY A 293 -10.87 2.73 -9.34
C GLY A 293 -11.17 1.31 -8.88
N SER A 294 -10.45 0.83 -7.86
CA SER A 294 -10.67 -0.51 -7.31
C SER A 294 -12.06 -0.67 -6.70
N LYS A 295 -12.62 0.38 -6.07
CA LYS A 295 -13.99 0.37 -5.53
C LYS A 295 -15.02 0.17 -6.66
N LYS A 296 -15.00 0.99 -7.72
CA LYS A 296 -15.93 0.83 -8.84
C LYS A 296 -15.70 -0.50 -9.57
N GLY A 297 -14.45 -0.93 -9.74
CA GLY A 297 -14.10 -2.23 -10.31
C GLY A 297 -14.62 -3.43 -9.53
N ARG A 298 -14.52 -3.43 -8.19
CA ARG A 298 -15.13 -4.49 -7.36
C ARG A 298 -16.65 -4.52 -7.49
N LEU A 299 -17.32 -3.37 -7.50
CA LEU A 299 -18.79 -3.31 -7.61
C LEU A 299 -19.27 -3.87 -8.96
N LEU A 300 -18.60 -3.49 -10.05
CA LEU A 300 -18.89 -4.02 -11.39
C LEU A 300 -18.52 -5.51 -11.51
N LEU A 301 -17.45 -5.97 -10.84
CA LEU A 301 -17.05 -7.38 -10.80
C LEU A 301 -18.07 -8.23 -10.02
N ALA A 302 -18.59 -7.73 -8.90
CA ALA A 302 -19.64 -8.40 -8.12
C ALA A 302 -20.94 -8.52 -8.91
N ALA A 303 -21.27 -7.50 -9.71
CA ALA A 303 -22.42 -7.53 -10.59
C ALA A 303 -22.22 -8.51 -11.77
N ALA A 304 -21.02 -8.59 -12.35
CA ALA A 304 -20.67 -9.53 -13.41
C ALA A 304 -20.49 -10.98 -12.91
N ARG A 305 -20.14 -11.17 -11.63
CA ARG A 305 -19.94 -12.48 -10.99
C ARG A 305 -20.69 -12.53 -9.64
N PRO A 306 -22.03 -12.62 -9.61
CA PRO A 306 -22.82 -12.51 -8.38
C PRO A 306 -22.44 -13.49 -7.26
N TYR A 307 -21.90 -14.66 -7.62
CA TYR A 307 -21.42 -15.69 -6.70
C TYR A 307 -20.15 -15.29 -5.91
N LEU A 308 -19.42 -14.27 -6.38
CA LEU A 308 -18.16 -13.82 -5.79
C LEU A 308 -18.42 -12.84 -4.63
N LEU A 309 -17.74 -13.05 -3.51
CA LEU A 309 -17.76 -12.10 -2.39
C LEU A 309 -16.67 -11.02 -2.58
N THR A 310 -17.04 -9.81 -2.97
CA THR A 310 -16.09 -8.70 -3.10
C THR A 310 -16.07 -7.83 -1.85
N PHE A 311 -14.90 -7.54 -1.28
CA PHE A 311 -14.80 -6.63 -0.14
C PHE A 311 -13.54 -5.76 -0.16
N ALA A 312 -13.65 -4.58 0.45
CA ALA A 312 -12.51 -3.72 0.74
C ALA A 312 -11.58 -4.35 1.79
N CYS A 313 -10.28 -4.09 1.68
CA CYS A 313 -9.27 -4.58 2.61
C CYS A 313 -9.46 -4.01 4.02
N CYS A 314 -9.46 -4.89 5.03
CA CYS A 314 -9.64 -4.48 6.42
C CYS A 314 -8.48 -3.62 6.93
N ALA A 315 -7.23 -3.94 6.57
CA ALA A 315 -6.08 -3.10 6.90
C ALA A 315 -6.16 -1.69 6.28
N HIS A 316 -6.74 -1.57 5.09
CA HIS A 316 -6.97 -0.28 4.43
C HIS A 316 -8.14 0.49 5.08
N GLN A 317 -9.27 -0.17 5.34
CA GLN A 317 -10.39 0.46 6.06
C GLN A 317 -9.98 0.92 7.47
N GLY A 318 -9.12 0.16 8.17
CA GLY A 318 -8.52 0.60 9.43
C GLY A 318 -7.63 1.84 9.25
N GLN A 319 -6.77 1.89 8.23
CA GLN A 319 -5.99 3.09 7.92
C GLN A 319 -6.88 4.30 7.59
N LEU A 320 -8.01 4.09 6.90
CA LEU A 320 -8.98 5.16 6.62
C LEU A 320 -9.67 5.65 7.90
N ILE A 321 -10.00 4.78 8.85
CA ILE A 321 -10.55 5.18 10.17
C ILE A 321 -9.52 5.98 10.99
N LEU A 322 -8.22 5.63 10.89
CA LEU A 322 -7.15 6.42 11.53
C LEU A 322 -6.99 7.79 10.85
N GLY A 323 -7.04 7.86 9.52
CA GLY A 323 -7.04 9.12 8.77
C GLY A 323 -8.26 9.99 9.08
N ASP A 324 -9.44 9.37 9.20
CA ASP A 324 -10.66 10.04 9.64
C ASP A 324 -10.52 10.58 11.07
N TYR A 325 -9.97 9.80 12.01
CA TYR A 325 -9.71 10.29 13.36
C TYR A 325 -8.78 11.50 13.41
N LEU A 326 -7.69 11.48 12.64
CA LEU A 326 -6.76 12.60 12.55
C LEU A 326 -7.40 13.81 11.84
N ARG A 327 -8.32 13.60 10.89
CA ARG A 327 -9.11 14.68 10.27
C ARG A 327 -10.07 15.34 11.27
N GLU A 328 -10.78 14.54 12.05
CA GLU A 328 -11.85 15.00 12.94
C GLU A 328 -11.33 15.54 14.28
N ASN A 329 -10.06 15.30 14.64
CA ASN A 329 -9.43 15.68 15.90
C ASN A 329 -8.13 16.49 15.70
N GLU A 330 -8.26 17.83 15.70
CA GLU A 330 -7.16 18.78 15.49
C GLU A 330 -6.01 18.64 16.49
N ASP A 331 -6.30 18.34 17.77
CA ASP A 331 -5.29 18.06 18.80
C ASP A 331 -4.39 16.89 18.37
N ALA A 332 -4.98 15.81 17.86
CA ALA A 332 -4.24 14.63 17.41
C ALA A 332 -3.53 14.85 16.07
N ALA A 333 -4.08 15.67 15.18
CA ALA A 333 -3.38 16.10 13.96
C ALA A 333 -2.12 16.91 14.31
N THR A 334 -2.25 17.93 15.15
CA THR A 334 -1.15 18.81 15.57
C THR A 334 -0.03 18.01 16.23
N LEU A 335 -0.39 17.14 17.18
CA LEU A 335 0.53 16.31 17.95
C LEU A 335 1.25 15.23 17.11
N ILE A 336 0.62 14.74 16.03
CA ILE A 336 1.32 13.90 15.02
C ILE A 336 2.28 14.75 14.18
N GLY A 337 1.96 16.01 13.90
CA GLY A 337 2.87 16.96 13.24
C GLY A 337 4.12 17.27 14.07
N GLU A 338 3.95 17.57 15.36
CA GLU A 338 5.07 17.78 16.30
C GLU A 338 5.97 16.54 16.41
N LEU A 339 5.36 15.35 16.46
CA LEU A 339 6.08 14.08 16.44
C LEU A 339 6.87 13.92 15.13
N ILE A 340 6.28 14.24 13.98
CA ILE A 340 6.96 14.22 12.68
C ILE A 340 8.17 15.15 12.68
N ASP A 341 8.03 16.40 13.15
CA ASP A 341 9.15 17.35 13.23
C ASP A 341 10.24 16.82 14.16
N PHE A 342 9.92 16.46 15.41
CA PHE A 342 10.89 15.99 16.39
C PHE A 342 11.63 14.71 15.94
N VAL A 343 10.91 13.75 15.33
CA VAL A 343 11.51 12.51 14.82
C VAL A 343 12.32 12.76 13.54
N ASN A 344 11.93 13.70 12.68
CA ASN A 344 12.75 14.11 11.54
C ASN A 344 14.01 14.87 12.01
N TRP A 345 13.88 15.77 12.98
CA TRP A 345 14.97 16.51 13.61
C TRP A 345 16.02 15.56 14.19
N LEU A 346 15.63 14.59 15.03
CA LEU A 346 16.57 13.59 15.57
C LEU A 346 17.22 12.73 14.49
N ASN A 347 16.48 12.29 13.47
CA ASN A 347 17.03 11.45 12.40
C ASN A 347 17.97 12.21 11.42
N ASN A 348 18.05 13.54 11.51
CA ASN A 348 18.99 14.36 10.74
C ASN A 348 20.15 14.93 11.58
N HIS A 349 20.16 14.75 12.91
CA HIS A 349 21.17 15.29 13.82
C HIS A 349 21.82 14.18 14.68
N ASP A 350 22.71 13.38 14.09
CA ASP A 350 23.33 12.20 14.73
C ASP A 350 23.90 12.46 16.13
N LYS A 351 24.53 13.63 16.36
CA LYS A 351 25.11 14.00 17.67
C LYS A 351 24.05 14.31 18.74
N VAL A 352 22.93 14.92 18.34
CA VAL A 352 21.80 15.19 19.23
C VAL A 352 21.13 13.86 19.57
N ARG A 353 20.86 13.05 18.53
CA ARG A 353 20.31 11.71 18.67
C ARG A 353 21.13 10.84 19.62
N ALA A 354 22.46 10.85 19.53
CA ALA A 354 23.33 10.08 20.42
C ALA A 354 23.08 10.38 21.91
N ILE A 355 22.81 11.63 22.28
CA ILE A 355 22.47 12.02 23.66
C ILE A 355 21.16 11.35 24.12
N PHE A 356 20.13 11.36 23.26
CA PHE A 356 18.86 10.71 23.57
C PHE A 356 18.92 9.17 23.50
N ASP A 357 19.74 8.59 22.63
CA ASP A 357 20.00 7.15 22.55
C ASP A 357 20.77 6.67 23.80
N THR A 358 21.76 7.42 24.31
CA THR A 358 22.38 7.18 25.63
C THR A 358 21.35 7.23 26.76
N GLN A 359 20.50 8.26 26.82
CA GLN A 359 19.52 8.39 27.89
C GLN A 359 18.45 7.27 27.88
N GLN A 360 18.10 6.73 26.70
CA GLN A 360 17.27 5.51 26.60
C GLN A 360 17.98 4.29 27.20
N GLN A 361 19.26 4.11 26.88
CA GLN A 361 20.06 3.00 27.38
C GLN A 361 20.15 3.04 28.91
N GLU A 362 20.37 4.22 29.50
CA GLU A 362 20.42 4.42 30.95
C GLU A 362 19.09 4.11 31.66
N LEU A 363 17.94 4.52 31.08
CA LEU A 363 16.64 4.42 31.75
C LEU A 363 15.81 3.18 31.40
N SER A 364 16.19 2.43 30.37
CA SER A 364 15.43 1.27 29.89
C SER A 364 16.27 0.10 29.40
N GLY A 365 17.60 0.18 29.49
CA GLY A 365 18.53 -0.88 29.08
C GLY A 365 18.56 -1.20 27.58
N LYS A 366 17.71 -0.55 26.76
CA LYS A 366 17.52 -0.87 25.34
C LYS A 366 17.25 0.40 24.52
N ILE A 367 18.02 0.62 23.46
CA ILE A 367 17.81 1.74 22.52
C ILE A 367 16.71 1.39 21.53
N LEU A 368 15.69 2.24 21.41
CA LEU A 368 14.46 2.01 20.64
C LEU A 368 14.33 3.02 19.49
N ALA A 369 14.47 2.54 18.25
CA ALA A 369 14.51 3.39 17.06
C ALA A 369 13.33 4.38 16.93
N TYR A 370 13.66 5.65 16.60
CA TYR A 370 12.72 6.71 16.26
C TYR A 370 12.03 6.48 14.91
N ILE A 371 10.76 6.08 14.96
CA ILE A 371 9.97 5.72 13.77
C ILE A 371 9.29 6.97 13.21
N LEU A 372 9.75 7.47 12.06
CA LEU A 372 9.05 8.52 11.31
C LEU A 372 7.82 7.90 10.61
N PRO A 373 6.61 8.46 10.75
CA PRO A 373 5.43 7.93 10.09
C PRO A 373 5.45 8.21 8.58
N ASN A 374 4.92 7.28 7.79
CA ASN A 374 4.89 7.34 6.33
C ASN A 374 3.45 7.13 5.83
N LEU A 375 2.95 8.04 4.99
CA LEU A 375 1.55 8.03 4.56
C LEU A 375 1.14 6.77 3.81
N THR A 376 2.03 6.25 2.97
CA THR A 376 1.78 5.09 2.12
C THR A 376 1.89 3.75 2.87
N ARG A 377 2.50 3.76 4.06
CA ARG A 377 2.70 2.59 4.91
C ARG A 377 1.69 2.64 6.06
N TRP A 378 0.65 1.82 5.95
CA TRP A 378 -0.44 1.80 6.92
C TRP A 378 0.05 1.48 8.35
N THR A 379 -0.74 1.90 9.36
CA THR A 379 -0.42 1.93 10.81
C THR A 379 0.87 2.63 11.25
N THR A 380 1.80 3.07 10.39
CA THR A 380 3.04 3.71 10.87
C THR A 380 2.80 4.96 11.71
N HIS A 381 1.71 5.68 11.49
CA HIS A 381 1.31 6.83 12.31
C HIS A 381 0.99 6.39 13.75
N LEU A 382 0.27 5.27 13.90
CA LEU A 382 -0.02 4.68 15.20
C LEU A 382 1.24 4.08 15.83
N ILE A 383 2.08 3.37 15.06
CA ILE A 383 3.33 2.75 15.53
C ILE A 383 4.36 3.81 15.96
N ALA A 384 4.49 4.91 15.22
CA ALA A 384 5.34 6.05 15.56
C ALA A 384 4.90 6.69 16.89
N ALA A 385 3.60 6.94 17.04
CA ALA A 385 3.05 7.54 18.24
C ALA A 385 3.03 6.57 19.46
N ILE A 386 2.92 5.27 19.20
CA ILE A 386 3.19 4.17 20.16
C ILE A 386 4.64 4.19 20.64
N ARG A 387 5.60 4.31 19.72
CA ARG A 387 7.03 4.37 20.02
C ARG A 387 7.37 5.64 20.81
N PHE A 388 6.89 6.79 20.36
CA PHE A 388 7.06 8.07 21.06
C PHE A 388 6.46 8.05 22.48
N SER A 389 5.29 7.41 22.65
CA SER A 389 4.68 7.18 23.97
C SER A 389 5.52 6.34 24.93
N LEU A 390 6.40 5.45 24.43
CA LEU A 390 7.36 4.70 25.25
C LEU A 390 8.63 5.54 25.50
N LEU A 391 9.13 6.22 24.47
CA LEU A 391 10.30 7.09 24.53
C LEU A 391 10.10 8.37 25.37
N LYS A 392 8.84 8.70 25.73
CA LYS A 392 8.45 9.91 26.44
C LYS A 392 9.24 10.16 27.74
N ALA A 393 9.54 9.10 28.50
CA ALA A 393 10.35 9.21 29.73
C ALA A 393 11.82 9.55 29.42
N PRO A 394 12.58 8.77 28.63
CA PRO A 394 13.97 9.14 28.29
C PRO A 394 14.09 10.41 27.45
N ILE A 395 13.11 10.77 26.63
CA ILE A 395 13.08 12.10 25.95
C ILE A 395 13.01 13.23 26.97
N ARG A 396 12.13 13.14 27.98
CA ARG A 396 12.02 14.15 29.03
C ARG A 396 13.29 14.20 29.90
N ALA A 397 13.86 13.06 30.25
CA ALA A 397 15.11 13.01 30.99
C ALA A 397 16.28 13.66 30.23
N ALA A 398 16.46 13.35 28.94
CA ALA A 398 17.53 13.93 28.13
C ALA A 398 17.39 15.45 27.98
N VAL A 399 16.16 15.94 27.80
CA VAL A 399 15.85 17.37 27.76
C VAL A 399 16.14 18.06 29.10
N LEU A 400 15.87 17.41 30.24
CA LEU A 400 16.14 17.97 31.57
C LEU A 400 17.63 17.92 31.94
N ASN A 401 18.29 16.80 31.69
CA ASN A 401 19.66 16.52 32.11
C ASN A 401 20.72 17.12 31.17
N HIS A 402 20.40 17.27 29.88
CA HIS A 402 21.38 17.51 28.82
C HIS A 402 20.99 18.63 27.85
N ARG A 403 20.07 19.54 28.22
CA ARG A 403 19.58 20.64 27.36
C ARG A 403 20.69 21.42 26.65
N ASP A 404 21.69 21.88 27.40
CA ASP A 404 22.77 22.69 26.85
C ASP A 404 23.71 21.87 25.94
N ALA A 405 23.86 20.57 26.23
CA ALA A 405 24.60 19.64 25.38
C ALA A 405 23.86 19.35 24.07
N ILE A 406 22.52 19.24 24.11
CA ILE A 406 21.66 19.10 22.92
C ILE A 406 21.77 20.34 22.02
N VAL A 407 21.60 21.54 22.59
CA VAL A 407 21.73 22.81 21.85
C VAL A 407 23.14 22.95 21.25
N LYS A 408 24.18 22.65 22.02
CA LYS A 408 25.57 22.66 21.56
C LYS A 408 25.84 21.60 20.48
N ALA A 409 25.21 20.43 20.55
CA ALA A 409 25.38 19.35 19.58
C ALA A 409 24.73 19.67 18.23
N GLN A 410 23.59 20.36 18.21
CA GLN A 410 22.96 20.84 16.97
C GLN A 410 23.73 21.98 16.32
N VAL A 411 24.10 23.02 17.09
CA VAL A 411 24.91 24.14 16.58
C VAL A 411 26.27 23.68 16.06
N GLY A 412 26.88 22.71 16.74
CA GLY A 412 28.13 22.09 16.33
C GLY A 412 29.27 23.10 16.15
N ALA A 413 29.62 23.36 14.89
CA ALA A 413 30.71 24.25 14.48
C ALA A 413 30.24 25.38 13.54
N GLU A 414 28.94 25.70 13.49
CA GLU A 414 28.44 26.83 12.70
C GLU A 414 28.98 28.16 13.23
N THR A 415 29.66 28.90 12.36
CA THR A 415 30.33 30.18 12.65
C THR A 415 29.48 31.39 12.27
N ASN A 416 28.52 31.24 11.35
CA ASN A 416 27.63 32.32 10.95
C ASN A 416 26.63 32.62 12.08
N ALA A 417 26.72 33.81 12.69
CA ALA A 417 25.92 34.18 13.85
C ALA A 417 24.40 34.03 13.65
N ARG A 418 23.87 34.35 12.46
CA ARG A 418 22.43 34.24 12.16
C ARG A 418 21.99 32.77 12.03
N LYS A 419 22.77 31.93 11.36
CA LYS A 419 22.51 30.48 11.28
C LYS A 419 22.66 29.79 12.63
N LYS A 420 23.69 30.17 13.39
CA LYS A 420 23.91 29.70 14.76
C LYS A 420 22.72 30.02 15.66
N MET A 421 22.22 31.26 15.63
CA MET A 421 21.03 31.64 16.40
C MET A 421 19.81 30.82 15.99
N ALA A 422 19.53 30.69 14.69
CA ALA A 422 18.41 29.85 14.20
C ALA A 422 18.53 28.37 14.63
N LEU A 423 19.73 27.79 14.63
CA LEU A 423 19.99 26.43 15.14
C LEU A 423 19.86 26.32 16.66
N GLN A 424 20.11 27.40 17.42
CA GLN A 424 19.85 27.45 18.85
C GLN A 424 18.35 27.53 19.14
N ASP A 425 17.62 28.38 18.42
CA ASP A 425 16.17 28.57 18.58
C ASP A 425 15.40 27.28 18.19
N ASP A 426 15.82 26.59 17.13
CA ASP A 426 15.27 25.28 16.71
C ASP A 426 15.54 24.17 17.75
N ALA A 427 16.78 24.07 18.25
CA ALA A 427 17.13 23.15 19.34
C ALA A 427 16.31 23.41 20.61
N ILE A 428 16.18 24.69 20.97
CA ILE A 428 15.38 25.15 22.12
C ILE A 428 13.91 24.79 21.92
N HIS A 429 13.35 25.04 20.74
CA HIS A 429 11.97 24.70 20.40
C HIS A 429 11.70 23.20 20.60
N HIS A 430 12.53 22.32 20.03
CA HIS A 430 12.40 20.88 20.21
C HIS A 430 12.58 20.41 21.66
N CYS A 431 13.38 21.11 22.46
CA CYS A 431 13.48 20.87 23.91
C CYS A 431 12.23 21.37 24.68
N THR A 432 11.50 22.38 24.18
CA THR A 432 10.30 22.91 24.84
C THR A 432 8.99 22.22 24.48
N THR A 433 8.98 21.34 23.46
CA THR A 433 7.77 20.65 22.96
C THR A 433 7.68 19.14 23.32
N PRO A 434 8.04 18.65 24.53
CA PRO A 434 7.91 17.22 24.87
C PRO A 434 6.46 16.88 25.24
N THR A 435 5.57 16.88 24.25
CA THR A 435 4.11 16.90 24.43
C THR A 435 3.53 15.62 25.04
N ASP A 436 2.42 15.80 25.79
CA ASP A 436 1.76 14.73 26.57
C ASP A 436 0.89 13.81 25.70
N TYR A 437 1.47 13.20 24.66
CA TYR A 437 0.77 12.18 23.90
C TYR A 437 0.45 10.96 24.76
N HIS A 438 -0.77 10.44 24.58
CA HIS A 438 -1.22 9.14 25.07
C HIS A 438 -2.11 8.49 24.00
N PRO A 439 -1.69 7.40 23.34
CA PRO A 439 -2.44 6.79 22.25
C PRO A 439 -3.74 6.12 22.73
N ARG A 440 -4.83 6.90 22.86
CA ARG A 440 -6.19 6.41 23.14
C ARG A 440 -6.73 5.44 22.06
N PHE A 441 -6.04 5.30 20.94
CA PHE A 441 -6.41 4.48 19.76
C PHE A 441 -5.74 3.10 19.66
N ARG A 442 -4.83 2.75 20.59
CA ARG A 442 -3.78 1.72 20.43
C ARG A 442 -4.26 0.36 19.86
N ALA A 443 -5.20 -0.33 20.51
CA ALA A 443 -5.43 -1.76 20.27
C ALA A 443 -6.22 -2.10 18.97
N HIS A 444 -7.23 -1.30 18.61
CA HIS A 444 -8.26 -1.77 17.66
C HIS A 444 -7.84 -1.71 16.19
N MET A 445 -6.87 -0.86 15.83
CA MET A 445 -6.43 -0.67 14.44
C MET A 445 -5.25 -1.55 14.02
N LEU A 446 -4.46 -2.07 14.97
CA LEU A 446 -3.38 -3.03 14.71
C LEU A 446 -3.93 -4.43 14.39
N SER A 447 -4.98 -4.87 15.10
CA SER A 447 -5.66 -6.15 14.79
C SER A 447 -6.22 -6.20 13.37
N ALA A 448 -6.68 -5.06 12.84
CA ALA A 448 -7.08 -4.91 11.44
C ALA A 448 -5.94 -5.15 10.43
N GLN A 449 -4.69 -5.33 10.87
CA GLN A 449 -3.50 -5.65 10.06
C GLN A 449 -2.82 -6.96 10.49
N SER A 450 -3.56 -7.88 11.13
CA SER A 450 -3.09 -9.24 11.34
C SER A 450 -3.31 -10.11 10.11
N ASP A 451 -2.32 -10.95 9.77
CA ASP A 451 -2.47 -12.07 8.80
C ASP A 451 -3.52 -13.08 9.26
N HIS A 452 -3.93 -13.01 10.53
CA HIS A 452 -4.97 -13.84 11.13
C HIS A 452 -6.30 -13.10 11.34
N VAL A 453 -6.47 -11.86 10.83
CA VAL A 453 -7.73 -11.13 11.04
C VAL A 453 -8.89 -11.82 10.32
N ARG A 454 -9.81 -12.35 11.11
CA ARG A 454 -11.07 -12.92 10.66
C ARG A 454 -12.17 -11.84 10.60
N PRO A 455 -13.28 -12.07 9.87
CA PRO A 455 -14.34 -11.07 9.76
C PRO A 455 -15.01 -10.76 11.10
N ASP A 456 -15.24 -11.76 11.96
CA ASP A 456 -15.78 -11.57 13.32
C ASP A 456 -14.88 -10.66 14.16
N GLN A 457 -13.56 -10.88 14.12
CA GLN A 457 -12.59 -10.12 14.89
C GLN A 457 -12.55 -8.64 14.50
N PHE A 458 -12.54 -8.37 13.18
CA PHE A 458 -12.55 -7.01 12.62
C PHE A 458 -13.89 -6.30 12.86
N PHE A 459 -15.00 -7.00 12.73
CA PHE A 459 -16.33 -6.43 12.97
C PHE A 459 -16.49 -6.01 14.45
N LEU A 460 -16.05 -6.84 15.39
CA LEU A 460 -15.94 -6.49 16.81
C LEU A 460 -14.96 -5.33 17.08
N ALA A 461 -13.94 -5.12 16.23
CA ALA A 461 -13.04 -3.97 16.35
C ALA A 461 -13.71 -2.66 15.90
N LEU A 462 -14.51 -2.69 14.82
CA LEU A 462 -15.36 -1.58 14.39
C LEU A 462 -16.42 -1.25 15.45
N ALA A 463 -17.11 -2.27 15.97
CA ALA A 463 -18.12 -2.12 17.01
C ALA A 463 -17.55 -1.50 18.29
N GLY A 464 -16.41 -2.00 18.79
CA GLY A 464 -15.73 -1.45 19.96
C GLY A 464 -15.29 0.01 19.77
N LEU A 465 -14.83 0.40 18.58
CA LEU A 465 -14.51 1.80 18.25
C LEU A 465 -15.76 2.69 18.19
N PHE A 466 -16.82 2.23 17.53
CA PHE A 466 -18.10 2.95 17.46
C PHE A 466 -18.68 3.20 18.85
N LEU A 467 -18.76 2.16 19.69
CA LEU A 467 -19.23 2.26 21.08
C LEU A 467 -18.36 3.21 21.92
N ARG A 468 -17.04 3.23 21.70
CA ARG A 468 -16.12 4.16 22.38
C ARG A 468 -16.39 5.62 22.02
N PHE A 469 -16.60 5.94 20.74
CA PHE A 469 -16.93 7.31 20.30
C PHE A 469 -18.34 7.76 20.68
N ARG A 470 -19.31 6.85 20.66
CA ARG A 470 -20.64 7.07 21.26
C ARG A 470 -20.54 7.32 22.77
N GLY A 471 -19.58 6.69 23.46
CA GLY A 471 -19.21 6.99 24.84
C GLY A 471 -18.80 8.45 25.05
N PHE A 472 -17.92 9.00 24.20
CA PHE A 472 -17.56 10.42 24.28
C PHE A 472 -18.78 11.34 24.03
N SER A 473 -19.64 10.98 23.07
CA SER A 473 -20.88 11.72 22.78
C SER A 473 -21.82 11.86 23.98
N THR A 474 -21.71 10.99 24.99
CA THR A 474 -22.58 10.95 26.18
C THR A 474 -21.91 11.37 27.49
N ARG A 475 -20.58 11.18 27.64
CA ARG A 475 -19.87 11.34 28.93
C ARG A 475 -18.80 12.45 28.96
N SER A 476 -18.47 13.04 27.81
CA SER A 476 -17.31 13.93 27.69
C SER A 476 -17.63 15.43 27.66
N LYS A 477 -16.56 16.25 27.75
CA LYS A 477 -16.59 17.71 27.49
C LYS A 477 -17.17 18.02 26.10
N ALA A 478 -17.69 19.24 25.92
CA ALA A 478 -18.41 19.64 24.71
C ALA A 478 -17.63 19.42 23.39
N SER A 479 -16.31 19.67 23.38
CA SER A 479 -15.43 19.41 22.24
C SER A 479 -15.36 17.93 21.87
N GLU A 480 -15.09 17.06 22.85
CA GLU A 480 -15.06 15.60 22.69
C GLU A 480 -16.43 15.02 22.27
N ARG A 481 -17.57 15.63 22.66
CA ARG A 481 -18.90 15.20 22.18
C ARG A 481 -19.07 15.36 20.67
N GLY A 482 -18.63 16.50 20.12
CA GLY A 482 -18.68 16.75 18.68
C GLY A 482 -17.79 15.77 17.89
N LEU A 483 -16.57 15.52 18.39
CA LEU A 483 -15.67 14.49 17.85
C LEU A 483 -16.32 13.10 17.87
N GLY A 484 -16.99 12.73 18.97
CA GLY A 484 -17.72 11.47 19.10
C GLY A 484 -18.76 11.26 18.00
N GLN A 485 -19.63 12.25 17.78
CA GLN A 485 -20.68 12.18 16.76
C GLN A 485 -20.11 12.09 15.33
N ARG A 486 -19.11 12.92 15.00
CA ARG A 486 -18.48 12.89 13.67
C ARG A 486 -17.78 11.57 13.41
N MET A 487 -17.04 11.03 14.38
CA MET A 487 -16.39 9.73 14.24
C MET A 487 -17.38 8.56 14.17
N CYS A 488 -18.56 8.65 14.78
CA CYS A 488 -19.64 7.71 14.51
C CYS A 488 -20.12 7.79 13.04
N LYS A 489 -20.39 8.98 12.45
CA LYS A 489 -20.71 9.11 11.00
C LYS A 489 -19.59 8.50 10.14
N ARG A 490 -18.33 8.71 10.49
CA ARG A 490 -17.16 8.13 9.79
C ARG A 490 -17.13 6.60 9.84
N ILE A 491 -17.19 6.00 11.03
CA ILE A 491 -17.10 4.54 11.19
C ILE A 491 -18.31 3.85 10.53
N GLU A 492 -19.51 4.43 10.61
CA GLU A 492 -20.69 3.96 9.86
C GLU A 492 -20.48 4.06 8.33
N LYS A 493 -19.91 5.17 7.82
CA LYS A 493 -19.53 5.30 6.39
C LYS A 493 -18.57 4.18 5.99
N ARG A 494 -17.62 3.76 6.85
CA ARG A 494 -16.70 2.63 6.58
C ARG A 494 -17.36 1.25 6.72
N PHE A 495 -18.33 1.07 7.63
CA PHE A 495 -19.09 -0.18 7.75
C PHE A 495 -20.05 -0.40 6.56
N LYS A 496 -20.58 0.68 5.97
CA LYS A 496 -21.42 0.65 4.75
C LYS A 496 -20.64 0.27 3.47
N GLU A 497 -19.30 0.37 3.47
CA GLU A 497 -18.42 -0.03 2.36
C GLU A 497 -18.08 -1.55 2.36
N LEU A 498 -18.68 -2.31 3.28
CA LEU A 498 -18.43 -3.73 3.50
C LEU A 498 -19.62 -4.59 3.06
N ASP A 499 -19.36 -5.84 2.70
CA ASP A 499 -20.41 -6.87 2.58
C ASP A 499 -20.89 -7.24 4.01
N GLN A 500 -21.80 -6.42 4.56
CA GLN A 500 -22.17 -6.42 5.99
C GLN A 500 -22.65 -7.79 6.47
N VAL A 501 -23.43 -8.49 5.64
CA VAL A 501 -23.97 -9.83 5.92
C VAL A 501 -22.85 -10.84 6.20
N VAL A 502 -21.75 -10.80 5.44
CA VAL A 502 -20.57 -11.66 5.68
C VAL A 502 -19.93 -11.39 7.04
N PHE A 503 -19.86 -10.13 7.48
CA PHE A 503 -19.25 -9.76 8.76
C PHE A 503 -20.15 -10.10 9.96
N VAL A 504 -21.45 -9.82 9.86
CA VAL A 504 -22.43 -10.13 10.92
C VAL A 504 -22.62 -11.63 11.07
N LEU A 505 -22.81 -12.38 9.97
CA LEU A 505 -22.95 -13.84 10.05
C LEU A 505 -21.66 -14.53 10.55
N ALA A 506 -20.47 -14.03 10.21
CA ALA A 506 -19.23 -14.56 10.77
C ALA A 506 -19.13 -14.35 12.29
N LEU A 507 -19.64 -13.22 12.83
CA LEU A 507 -19.71 -12.99 14.27
C LEU A 507 -20.75 -13.90 14.95
N ILE A 508 -21.93 -14.05 14.35
CA ILE A 508 -22.98 -14.94 14.86
C ILE A 508 -22.49 -16.39 14.89
N LEU A 509 -21.78 -16.83 13.84
CA LEU A 509 -21.14 -18.14 13.74
C LEU A 509 -19.84 -18.25 14.55
N ASN A 510 -19.46 -17.26 15.35
CA ASN A 510 -18.45 -17.44 16.39
C ASN A 510 -19.14 -17.95 17.68
N PRO A 511 -18.94 -19.21 18.12
CA PRO A 511 -19.54 -19.79 19.33
C PRO A 511 -19.24 -19.03 20.63
N PHE A 512 -18.21 -18.19 20.68
CA PHE A 512 -17.88 -17.38 21.86
C PHE A 512 -18.66 -16.06 21.93
N GLU A 513 -19.29 -15.63 20.83
CA GLU A 513 -19.83 -14.28 20.66
C GLU A 513 -21.33 -14.29 20.29
N ARG A 514 -21.76 -15.18 19.38
CA ARG A 514 -23.16 -15.48 18.99
C ARG A 514 -24.03 -14.21 18.83
N LEU A 515 -25.18 -14.17 19.53
CA LEU A 515 -26.13 -13.07 19.55
C LEU A 515 -25.92 -12.10 20.72
N SER A 516 -25.25 -12.50 21.80
CA SER A 516 -25.16 -11.71 23.05
C SER A 516 -24.25 -10.48 22.96
N ARG A 517 -23.60 -10.27 21.80
CA ARG A 517 -22.86 -9.04 21.45
C ARG A 517 -23.70 -7.95 20.81
N PHE A 518 -24.89 -8.27 20.30
CA PHE A 518 -25.77 -7.28 19.71
C PHE A 518 -26.61 -6.59 20.80
N GLY A 519 -27.02 -5.35 20.55
CA GLY A 519 -27.90 -4.62 21.46
C GLY A 519 -29.37 -4.97 21.24
N ASP A 520 -30.21 -4.67 22.22
CA ASP A 520 -31.68 -4.74 22.12
C ASP A 520 -32.25 -4.03 20.87
N LYS A 521 -31.67 -2.88 20.48
CA LYS A 521 -32.02 -2.16 19.25
C LYS A 521 -31.79 -2.93 17.95
N ALA A 522 -31.00 -4.00 17.97
CA ALA A 522 -30.69 -4.77 16.76
C ALA A 522 -31.90 -5.58 16.27
N GLN A 523 -32.89 -5.83 17.15
CA GLN A 523 -34.16 -6.50 16.85
C GLN A 523 -33.98 -7.85 16.11
N ILE A 524 -32.84 -8.53 16.34
CA ILE A 524 -32.37 -9.63 15.49
C ILE A 524 -33.34 -10.81 15.55
N ASP A 525 -34.01 -11.04 14.41
CA ASP A 525 -34.96 -12.12 14.22
C ASP A 525 -34.27 -13.34 13.61
N VAL A 526 -34.41 -14.48 14.29
CA VAL A 526 -33.88 -15.79 13.90
C VAL A 526 -34.30 -16.20 12.49
N PHE A 527 -35.55 -15.93 12.08
CA PHE A 527 -36.02 -16.28 10.73
C PHE A 527 -35.35 -15.44 9.63
N LYS A 528 -35.01 -14.18 9.94
CA LYS A 528 -34.33 -13.27 9.01
C LYS A 528 -32.83 -13.55 8.96
N LEU A 529 -32.20 -13.91 10.08
CA LEU A 529 -30.84 -14.47 10.08
C LEU A 529 -30.74 -15.73 9.23
N SER A 530 -31.69 -16.66 9.37
CA SER A 530 -31.81 -17.85 8.53
C SER A 530 -31.91 -17.48 7.04
N THR A 531 -32.78 -16.52 6.71
CA THR A 531 -32.97 -16.04 5.33
C THR A 531 -31.69 -15.45 4.73
N GLU A 532 -30.95 -14.62 5.47
CA GLU A 532 -29.68 -14.04 5.00
C GLU A 532 -28.57 -15.08 4.90
N LEU A 533 -28.47 -16.02 5.85
CA LEU A 533 -27.50 -17.12 5.80
C LEU A 533 -27.75 -18.04 4.61
N ILE A 534 -29.01 -18.38 4.34
CA ILE A 534 -29.42 -19.17 3.17
C ILE A 534 -29.18 -18.41 1.86
N THR A 535 -29.36 -17.09 1.85
CA THR A 535 -29.07 -16.24 0.69
C THR A 535 -27.57 -16.16 0.42
N LEU A 536 -26.73 -15.97 1.44
CA LEU A 536 -25.28 -15.98 1.31
C LEU A 536 -24.73 -17.37 0.93
N PHE A 537 -25.28 -18.46 1.50
CA PHE A 537 -24.90 -19.82 1.12
C PHE A 537 -25.26 -20.12 -0.33
N LYS A 538 -26.47 -19.75 -0.78
CA LYS A 538 -26.88 -19.82 -2.20
C LYS A 538 -25.91 -19.06 -3.08
N ARG A 539 -25.59 -17.80 -2.76
CA ARG A 539 -24.63 -16.96 -3.50
C ARG A 539 -23.27 -17.66 -3.63
N MET A 540 -22.71 -18.20 -2.54
CA MET A 540 -21.45 -18.96 -2.56
C MET A 540 -21.54 -20.38 -3.16
N LYS A 541 -22.67 -20.74 -3.77
CA LYS A 541 -22.92 -22.00 -4.49
C LYS A 541 -23.41 -21.78 -5.92
N SER A 542 -24.05 -20.65 -6.23
CA SER A 542 -24.58 -20.27 -7.56
C SER A 542 -23.50 -19.83 -8.55
N ARG A 543 -22.33 -20.48 -8.51
CA ARG A 543 -21.25 -20.29 -9.46
C ARG A 543 -21.55 -21.15 -10.69
N PRO A 544 -21.54 -20.60 -11.92
CA PRO A 544 -21.72 -21.42 -13.12
C PRO A 544 -20.56 -22.41 -13.29
N PRO A 545 -20.82 -23.64 -13.76
CA PRO A 545 -19.78 -24.59 -14.15
C PRO A 545 -18.98 -24.09 -15.37
N LYS A 546 -17.77 -24.63 -15.59
CA LYS A 546 -16.94 -24.28 -16.78
C LYS A 546 -17.60 -24.72 -18.09
N THR A 547 -18.30 -25.85 -18.07
CA THR A 547 -19.18 -26.37 -19.12
C THR A 547 -20.63 -26.26 -18.64
N PRO A 548 -21.58 -25.69 -19.41
CA PRO A 548 -22.98 -25.63 -19.00
C PRO A 548 -23.53 -27.01 -18.66
N TYR A 549 -24.29 -27.11 -17.57
CA TYR A 549 -24.98 -28.35 -17.20
C TYR A 549 -26.04 -28.72 -18.25
N THR A 550 -26.19 -30.01 -18.51
CA THR A 550 -27.40 -30.54 -19.15
C THR A 550 -28.63 -30.32 -18.25
N ALA A 551 -29.84 -30.41 -18.81
CA ALA A 551 -31.07 -30.23 -18.03
C ALA A 551 -31.19 -31.22 -16.85
N ALA A 552 -30.66 -32.43 -16.99
CA ALA A 552 -30.62 -33.44 -15.93
C ALA A 552 -29.63 -33.06 -14.81
N GLU A 553 -28.39 -32.70 -15.17
CA GLU A 553 -27.38 -32.25 -14.19
C GLU A 553 -27.80 -30.97 -13.46
N GLN A 554 -28.49 -30.04 -14.15
CA GLN A 554 -29.04 -28.83 -13.53
C GLN A 554 -30.14 -29.19 -12.51
N GLN A 555 -31.03 -30.11 -12.85
CA GLN A 555 -32.08 -30.60 -11.94
C GLN A 555 -31.49 -31.34 -10.73
N GLU A 556 -30.45 -32.16 -10.93
CA GLU A 556 -29.73 -32.85 -9.86
C GLU A 556 -28.98 -31.85 -8.95
N PHE A 557 -28.32 -30.85 -9.54
CA PHE A 557 -27.63 -29.78 -8.82
C PHE A 557 -28.62 -28.97 -7.97
N ASP A 558 -29.75 -28.54 -8.52
CA ASP A 558 -30.76 -27.76 -7.79
C ASP A 558 -31.45 -28.59 -6.70
N SER A 559 -31.68 -29.88 -6.94
CA SER A 559 -32.18 -30.83 -5.92
C SER A 559 -31.18 -30.99 -4.77
N THR A 560 -29.91 -31.24 -5.10
CA THR A 560 -28.80 -31.38 -4.14
C THR A 560 -28.57 -30.10 -3.34
N LEU A 561 -28.64 -28.93 -4.00
CA LEU A 561 -28.55 -27.63 -3.36
C LEU A 561 -29.74 -27.40 -2.42
N LYS A 562 -30.98 -27.71 -2.85
CA LYS A 562 -32.19 -27.60 -2.02
C LYS A 562 -32.10 -28.46 -0.76
N ALA A 563 -31.68 -29.73 -0.90
CA ALA A 563 -31.47 -30.63 0.24
C ALA A 563 -30.36 -30.12 1.18
N THR A 564 -29.23 -29.69 0.61
CA THR A 564 -28.12 -29.09 1.39
C THR A 564 -28.58 -27.87 2.18
N LEU A 565 -29.38 -26.99 1.57
CA LEU A 565 -29.92 -25.78 2.20
C LEU A 565 -30.88 -26.10 3.35
N GLN A 566 -31.67 -27.19 3.26
CA GLN A 566 -32.50 -27.64 4.37
C GLN A 566 -31.64 -28.10 5.56
N VAL A 567 -30.57 -28.87 5.31
CA VAL A 567 -29.63 -29.30 6.36
C VAL A 567 -28.91 -28.10 6.99
N VAL A 568 -28.38 -27.17 6.17
CA VAL A 568 -27.75 -25.92 6.63
C VAL A 568 -28.71 -25.10 7.49
N ASN A 569 -29.98 -24.96 7.09
CA ASN A 569 -30.97 -24.21 7.84
C ASN A 569 -31.26 -24.86 9.19
N THR A 570 -31.56 -26.17 9.22
CA THR A 570 -31.87 -26.89 10.46
C THR A 570 -30.70 -26.84 11.44
N ALA A 571 -29.47 -27.06 10.97
CA ALA A 571 -28.26 -26.93 11.78
C ALA A 571 -28.07 -25.51 12.33
N PHE A 572 -28.40 -24.48 11.54
CA PHE A 572 -28.24 -23.09 11.98
C PHE A 572 -29.32 -22.69 13.00
N MET A 573 -30.57 -23.16 12.82
CA MET A 573 -31.63 -23.00 13.82
C MET A 573 -31.25 -23.67 15.15
N GLN A 574 -30.72 -24.91 15.10
CA GLN A 574 -30.19 -25.62 16.28
C GLN A 574 -29.03 -24.87 16.96
N TYR A 575 -28.10 -24.33 16.17
CA TYR A 575 -26.99 -23.52 16.68
C TYR A 575 -27.46 -22.21 17.35
N LEU A 576 -28.50 -21.56 16.82
CA LEU A 576 -29.08 -20.36 17.44
C LEU A 576 -29.89 -20.70 18.71
N SER A 577 -30.71 -21.76 18.69
CA SER A 577 -31.46 -22.21 19.88
C SER A 577 -30.63 -22.95 20.92
N ALA A 578 -29.35 -23.22 20.65
CA ALA A 578 -28.45 -23.99 21.51
C ALA A 578 -28.91 -25.43 21.81
N THR A 579 -29.46 -26.13 20.79
CA THR A 579 -30.03 -27.48 20.94
C THR A 579 -29.26 -28.54 20.14
N GLY A 580 -29.45 -29.81 20.48
CA GLY A 580 -28.93 -30.94 19.70
C GLY A 580 -27.39 -30.96 19.71
N PRO A 581 -26.70 -31.01 18.55
CA PRO A 581 -25.23 -31.09 18.49
C PRO A 581 -24.46 -29.94 19.17
N PHE A 582 -25.15 -28.87 19.59
CA PHE A 582 -24.58 -27.68 20.20
C PHE A 582 -24.90 -27.53 21.70
N GLU A 583 -25.77 -28.38 22.24
CA GLU A 583 -26.39 -28.21 23.55
C GLU A 583 -25.36 -28.28 24.70
N SER A 584 -24.57 -29.34 24.74
CA SER A 584 -23.53 -29.55 25.76
C SER A 584 -22.44 -28.49 25.78
N TRP A 585 -22.26 -27.74 24.68
CA TRP A 585 -21.30 -26.65 24.54
C TRP A 585 -21.85 -25.31 25.07
N PHE A 586 -23.17 -25.12 25.07
CA PHE A 586 -23.84 -23.87 25.45
C PHE A 586 -24.49 -23.88 26.83
N LEU A 587 -24.44 -24.99 27.57
CA LEU A 587 -24.69 -25.01 29.01
C LEU A 587 -23.77 -24.00 29.73
N ALA A 588 -24.28 -23.34 30.77
CA ALA A 588 -23.53 -22.31 31.52
C ALA A 588 -22.18 -22.83 32.04
N ASP A 589 -22.22 -24.00 32.70
CA ASP A 589 -21.06 -24.69 33.27
C ASP A 589 -20.49 -25.76 32.33
N SER A 590 -20.46 -25.47 31.02
CA SER A 590 -19.96 -26.44 30.02
C SER A 590 -18.47 -26.74 30.20
N HIS A 591 -18.19 -27.90 30.82
CA HIS A 591 -16.83 -28.44 30.93
C HIS A 591 -16.17 -28.64 29.55
N GLN A 592 -16.96 -28.94 28.50
CA GLN A 592 -16.46 -29.03 27.12
C GLN A 592 -15.91 -27.68 26.64
N LYS A 593 -16.65 -26.59 26.88
CA LYS A 593 -16.22 -25.23 26.53
C LYS A 593 -15.03 -24.77 27.38
N ALA A 594 -15.02 -25.06 28.69
CA ALA A 594 -13.91 -24.70 29.57
C ALA A 594 -12.60 -25.43 29.19
N SER A 595 -12.69 -26.74 28.93
CA SER A 595 -11.57 -27.55 28.43
C SER A 595 -11.08 -27.05 27.07
N TYR A 596 -11.99 -26.68 26.17
CA TYR A 596 -11.63 -26.09 24.88
C TYR A 596 -10.95 -24.71 25.02
N GLU A 597 -11.48 -23.78 25.83
CA GLU A 597 -10.84 -22.47 26.05
C GLU A 597 -9.45 -22.63 26.70
N THR A 598 -9.19 -23.74 27.39
CA THR A 598 -7.86 -24.08 27.92
C THR A 598 -6.88 -24.56 26.84
N ILE A 599 -7.34 -25.36 25.88
CA ILE A 599 -6.48 -26.00 24.85
C ILE A 599 -6.34 -25.13 23.58
N HIS A 600 -7.39 -24.42 23.19
CA HIS A 600 -7.52 -23.70 21.92
C HIS A 600 -7.86 -22.21 22.08
N GLY A 601 -8.03 -21.73 23.31
CA GLY A 601 -8.46 -20.36 23.56
C GLY A 601 -9.81 -20.03 22.93
N ASN A 602 -9.95 -18.80 22.44
CA ASN A 602 -11.17 -18.29 21.81
C ASN A 602 -11.10 -18.35 20.27
N ASP A 603 -10.42 -19.35 19.69
CA ASP A 603 -10.49 -19.60 18.25
C ASP A 603 -11.73 -20.45 17.90
N PRO A 604 -12.70 -19.94 17.12
CA PRO A 604 -13.86 -20.71 16.66
C PRO A 604 -13.54 -21.78 15.60
N LEU A 605 -12.32 -21.82 15.04
CA LEU A 605 -12.03 -22.70 13.91
C LEU A 605 -11.91 -24.20 14.25
N PRO A 606 -11.21 -24.63 15.33
CA PRO A 606 -11.20 -26.03 15.75
C PRO A 606 -12.59 -26.54 16.15
N PHE A 607 -13.43 -25.71 16.80
CA PHE A 607 -14.84 -26.02 17.11
C PHE A 607 -15.61 -26.45 15.85
N TRP A 608 -15.56 -25.64 14.78
CA TRP A 608 -16.16 -26.01 13.51
C TRP A 608 -15.38 -27.06 12.70
N GLU A 609 -14.17 -27.46 13.11
CA GLU A 609 -13.45 -28.60 12.55
C GLU A 609 -13.97 -29.91 13.17
N MET A 610 -14.06 -29.97 14.51
CA MET A 610 -14.60 -31.12 15.24
C MET A 610 -16.04 -31.45 14.84
N LEU A 611 -16.90 -30.42 14.67
CA LEU A 611 -18.30 -30.63 14.29
C LEU A 611 -18.48 -31.28 12.90
N LYS A 612 -17.44 -31.35 12.05
CA LYS A 612 -17.53 -32.03 10.75
C LYS A 612 -17.79 -33.53 10.84
N VAL A 613 -17.51 -34.17 11.99
CA VAL A 613 -17.80 -35.60 12.18
C VAL A 613 -19.30 -35.89 12.20
N ASN A 614 -20.14 -34.87 12.44
CA ASN A 614 -21.59 -35.00 12.47
C ASN A 614 -22.19 -34.51 11.14
N ALA A 615 -22.70 -35.47 10.34
CA ALA A 615 -23.27 -35.21 9.02
C ALA A 615 -24.44 -34.20 9.02
N ALA A 616 -25.20 -34.08 10.11
CA ALA A 616 -26.32 -33.15 10.21
C ALA A 616 -25.89 -31.67 10.29
N VAL A 617 -24.66 -31.40 10.75
CA VAL A 617 -24.12 -30.03 10.85
C VAL A 617 -22.93 -29.78 9.92
N LEU A 618 -22.34 -30.82 9.32
CA LEU A 618 -21.21 -30.75 8.39
C LEU A 618 -21.34 -29.63 7.32
N PRO A 619 -22.48 -29.44 6.61
CA PRO A 619 -22.62 -28.35 5.64
C PRO A 619 -22.53 -26.94 6.26
N LEU A 620 -23.08 -26.76 7.46
CA LEU A 620 -22.97 -25.50 8.21
C LEU A 620 -21.54 -25.29 8.74
N ALA A 621 -20.92 -26.34 9.28
CA ALA A 621 -19.55 -26.28 9.81
C ALA A 621 -18.54 -25.91 8.73
N GLN A 622 -18.66 -26.50 7.53
CA GLN A 622 -17.88 -26.10 6.37
C GLN A 622 -18.11 -24.63 5.99
N PHE A 623 -19.35 -24.15 6.01
CA PHE A 623 -19.69 -22.77 5.67
C PHE A 623 -19.20 -21.76 6.71
N ALA A 624 -19.36 -22.05 8.00
CA ALA A 624 -18.88 -21.23 9.10
C ALA A 624 -17.35 -21.10 9.06
N GLN A 625 -16.63 -22.20 8.87
CA GLN A 625 -15.18 -22.14 8.62
C GLN A 625 -14.84 -21.33 7.36
N LEU A 626 -15.61 -21.48 6.28
CA LEU A 626 -15.36 -20.75 5.04
C LEU A 626 -15.43 -19.23 5.25
N LEU A 627 -16.45 -18.75 5.97
CA LEU A 627 -16.59 -17.33 6.33
C LEU A 627 -15.51 -16.87 7.33
N LEU A 628 -15.24 -17.65 8.37
CA LEU A 628 -14.21 -17.34 9.38
C LEU A 628 -12.78 -17.35 8.81
N ARG A 629 -12.52 -18.14 7.76
CA ARG A 629 -11.25 -18.19 7.01
C ARG A 629 -11.19 -17.16 5.86
N LEU A 630 -12.16 -16.27 5.69
CA LEU A 630 -12.03 -15.09 4.81
C LEU A 630 -11.08 -14.06 5.44
N VAL A 631 -9.77 -14.30 5.33
CA VAL A 631 -8.71 -13.45 5.89
C VAL A 631 -8.64 -12.11 5.16
N LYS A 632 -9.14 -11.03 5.76
CA LYS A 632 -9.37 -9.77 5.01
C LYS A 632 -8.13 -8.88 4.84
N ASN A 633 -6.96 -9.48 5.02
CA ASN A 633 -5.64 -8.90 4.85
C ASN A 633 -4.78 -9.75 3.92
N LYS A 634 -3.86 -9.07 3.23
CA LYS A 634 -2.74 -9.71 2.55
C LYS A 634 -1.51 -9.64 3.44
N LYS A 635 -0.56 -10.56 3.21
CA LYS A 635 0.84 -10.42 3.63
C LYS A 635 1.54 -9.25 2.93
N ARG A 636 1.08 -8.02 3.19
CA ARG A 636 1.98 -6.87 3.18
C ARG A 636 3.05 -7.17 4.22
N ASN A 637 4.31 -7.07 3.83
CA ASN A 637 5.44 -7.28 4.73
C ASN A 637 5.26 -6.40 5.97
N ARG A 638 4.79 -6.98 7.09
CA ARG A 638 4.81 -6.33 8.40
C ARG A 638 6.24 -5.85 8.61
N LEU A 639 6.40 -4.53 8.73
CA LEU A 639 7.69 -3.90 9.00
C LEU A 639 8.00 -4.08 10.48
N THR A 640 8.27 -5.33 10.84
CA THR A 640 8.89 -5.71 12.11
C THR A 640 10.20 -4.93 12.25
N LEU A 641 10.64 -4.70 13.50
CA LEU A 641 11.87 -3.94 13.75
C LEU A 641 13.05 -4.58 13.00
N LYS A 642 13.19 -5.92 13.06
CA LYS A 642 14.14 -6.73 12.28
C LYS A 642 14.10 -6.44 10.78
N LYS A 643 12.92 -6.22 10.17
CA LYS A 643 12.79 -5.91 8.73
C LYS A 643 13.04 -4.43 8.40
N MET A 644 12.66 -3.49 9.28
CA MET A 644 13.05 -2.07 9.15
C MET A 644 14.56 -1.90 9.29
N GLU A 645 15.15 -2.57 10.27
CA GLU A 645 16.57 -2.60 10.54
C GLU A 645 17.34 -3.28 9.40
N GLN A 646 16.87 -4.41 8.86
CA GLN A 646 17.43 -4.99 7.64
C GLN A 646 17.35 -4.03 6.45
N GLN A 647 16.25 -3.31 6.25
CA GLN A 647 16.17 -2.27 5.22
C GLN A 647 17.17 -1.12 5.47
N ALA A 648 17.36 -0.69 6.72
CA ALA A 648 18.34 0.33 7.09
C ALA A 648 19.78 -0.17 6.92
N LYS A 649 20.10 -1.39 7.35
CA LYS A 649 21.40 -2.05 7.20
C LYS A 649 21.73 -2.28 5.72
N VAL A 650 20.79 -2.75 4.90
CA VAL A 650 20.99 -2.89 3.44
C VAL A 650 21.16 -1.51 2.79
N THR A 651 20.38 -0.50 3.17
CA THR A 651 20.57 0.88 2.65
C THR A 651 21.92 1.47 3.08
N ARG A 652 22.42 1.09 4.27
CA ARG A 652 23.75 1.46 4.76
C ARG A 652 24.86 0.73 3.99
N PHE A 653 24.77 -0.59 3.84
CA PHE A 653 25.75 -1.37 3.09
C PHE A 653 25.82 -0.94 1.63
N ILE A 654 24.69 -0.71 0.95
CA ILE A 654 24.67 -0.14 -0.41
C ILE A 654 25.38 1.22 -0.45
N ARG A 655 25.24 2.07 0.58
CA ARG A 655 25.98 3.35 0.68
C ARG A 655 27.47 3.18 1.01
N GLU A 656 27.87 2.12 1.70
CA GLU A 656 29.27 1.81 2.03
C GLU A 656 29.98 1.15 0.82
N GLU A 657 29.25 0.35 0.06
CA GLU A 657 29.63 -0.27 -1.22
C GLU A 657 29.76 0.80 -2.32
N GLN A 658 28.74 1.63 -2.52
CA GLN A 658 28.81 2.78 -3.44
C GLN A 658 29.93 3.78 -3.10
N LYS A 659 30.34 3.88 -1.83
CA LYS A 659 31.54 4.64 -1.44
C LYS A 659 32.83 3.93 -1.86
N ALA A 660 32.93 2.61 -1.59
CA ALA A 660 34.10 1.81 -1.95
C ALA A 660 34.33 1.75 -3.47
N GLU A 661 33.25 1.79 -4.25
CA GLU A 661 33.27 1.86 -5.72
C GLU A 661 33.44 3.29 -6.28
N GLY A 662 33.43 4.31 -5.43
CA GLY A 662 33.53 5.72 -5.84
C GLY A 662 32.26 6.31 -6.47
N LEU A 663 31.16 5.55 -6.55
CA LEU A 663 29.85 5.99 -7.04
C LEU A 663 29.20 7.06 -6.14
N VAL A 664 29.59 7.12 -4.86
CA VAL A 664 29.20 8.15 -3.90
C VAL A 664 30.46 8.70 -3.24
N GLU A 665 30.81 9.96 -3.52
CA GLU A 665 31.95 10.62 -2.88
C GLU A 665 31.80 10.59 -1.35
N GLU A 666 32.88 10.20 -0.67
CA GLU A 666 32.94 10.36 0.78
C GLU A 666 33.06 11.84 1.13
N ARG A 667 32.04 12.40 1.81
CA ARG A 667 32.00 13.80 2.25
C ARG A 667 33.10 14.10 3.28
N GLY A 668 34.30 14.36 2.79
CA GLY A 668 35.39 14.93 3.58
C GLY A 668 34.98 16.27 4.21
N GLY A 669 35.60 16.60 5.35
CA GLY A 669 35.37 17.87 6.03
C GLY A 669 35.64 19.05 5.09
N ARG A 670 34.62 19.88 4.86
CA ARG A 670 34.64 20.93 3.81
C ARG A 670 35.83 21.87 3.95
N LYS A 671 36.83 21.70 3.09
CA LYS A 671 37.70 22.78 2.65
C LYS A 671 37.06 23.37 1.40
N ASN A 672 36.58 24.61 1.49
CA ASN A 672 35.97 25.29 0.34
C ASN A 672 36.98 25.33 -0.82
N HIS A 673 36.50 25.04 -2.03
CA HIS A 673 37.36 24.63 -3.13
C HIS A 673 38.17 25.78 -3.75
N GLU A 674 39.31 25.41 -4.33
CA GLU A 674 40.12 26.26 -5.17
C GLU A 674 39.44 26.48 -6.53
N ASP A 675 39.41 27.73 -7.00
CA ASP A 675 38.69 28.18 -8.21
C ASP A 675 39.01 27.38 -9.48
N SER A 676 40.24 26.87 -9.58
CA SER A 676 40.70 26.01 -10.69
C SER A 676 39.83 24.76 -10.82
N ARG A 677 39.58 24.04 -9.70
CA ARG A 677 38.78 22.82 -9.64
C ARG A 677 37.29 23.11 -9.84
N LEU A 678 36.82 24.30 -9.45
CA LEU A 678 35.44 24.73 -9.68
C LEU A 678 35.13 24.85 -11.19
N ARG A 679 36.05 25.43 -11.96
CA ARG A 679 35.92 25.57 -13.43
C ARG A 679 35.95 24.22 -14.13
N THR A 680 36.77 23.27 -13.67
CA THR A 680 36.77 21.90 -14.21
C THR A 680 35.45 21.18 -13.92
N LEU A 681 34.92 21.27 -12.70
CA LEU A 681 33.64 20.64 -12.34
C LEU A 681 32.45 21.19 -13.15
N LEU A 682 32.44 22.50 -13.42
CA LEU A 682 31.42 23.15 -14.26
C LEU A 682 31.53 22.82 -15.77
N SER A 683 32.55 22.05 -16.19
CA SER A 683 32.73 21.63 -17.58
C SER A 683 32.19 20.23 -17.90
N VAL A 684 31.65 19.50 -16.91
CA VAL A 684 31.14 18.12 -17.06
C VAL A 684 29.60 18.09 -17.00
N PRO A 685 28.88 17.89 -18.12
CA PRO A 685 27.42 18.08 -18.16
C PRO A 685 26.59 17.20 -17.21
N ARG A 686 27.06 15.99 -16.87
CA ARG A 686 26.28 14.97 -16.15
C ARG A 686 25.98 15.25 -14.67
N TYR A 687 26.50 16.34 -14.09
CA TYR A 687 26.36 16.62 -12.65
C TYR A 687 25.41 17.76 -12.28
N ALA A 688 24.86 18.52 -13.24
CA ALA A 688 23.94 19.61 -12.95
C ALA A 688 22.59 19.10 -12.39
N ASP A 689 21.96 18.15 -13.08
CA ASP A 689 20.57 17.75 -12.80
C ASP A 689 20.40 16.87 -11.55
N ALA A 690 21.47 16.18 -11.14
CA ALA A 690 21.41 15.14 -10.10
C ALA A 690 21.59 15.67 -8.66
N ILE A 691 22.14 16.89 -8.49
CA ILE A 691 22.51 17.44 -7.17
C ILE A 691 21.55 18.54 -6.70
N LEU A 692 20.90 19.26 -7.62
CA LEU A 692 20.01 20.37 -7.27
C LEU A 692 18.60 19.94 -6.84
N SER A 693 18.17 18.71 -7.14
CA SER A 693 16.75 18.32 -7.02
C SER A 693 16.23 17.94 -5.62
N ASP A 694 17.02 18.05 -4.54
CA ASP A 694 16.62 17.68 -3.17
C ASP A 694 17.10 18.69 -2.09
N THR A 695 17.62 19.86 -2.50
CA THR A 695 18.13 20.91 -1.57
C THR A 695 17.89 22.37 -2.01
N ASP A 696 16.97 22.66 -2.94
CA ASP A 696 16.64 24.04 -3.33
C ASP A 696 15.17 24.37 -3.01
N ASP A 697 14.95 25.44 -2.23
CA ASP A 697 13.63 25.91 -1.79
C ASP A 697 12.98 26.87 -2.81
N SER A 698 13.20 26.64 -4.11
CA SER A 698 12.60 27.40 -5.20
C SER A 698 11.14 26.97 -5.43
N GLU A 699 10.18 27.86 -5.15
CA GLU A 699 8.77 27.46 -4.96
C GLU A 699 8.00 26.97 -6.20
N ASP A 700 8.50 27.20 -7.42
CA ASP A 700 7.67 27.20 -8.66
C ASP A 700 8.18 26.29 -9.81
N GLU A 701 8.44 25.01 -9.51
CA GLU A 701 8.19 23.93 -10.48
C GLU A 701 7.37 22.79 -9.83
N GLY A 702 6.63 22.04 -10.65
CA GLY A 702 5.51 21.19 -10.21
C GLY A 702 5.83 20.22 -9.05
N GLN A 703 5.39 20.59 -7.82
CA GLN A 703 5.72 19.91 -6.57
C GLN A 703 5.31 18.42 -6.55
N LYS A 704 6.26 17.55 -6.89
CA LYS A 704 6.13 16.08 -6.82
C LYS A 704 6.07 15.64 -5.35
N LYS A 705 4.85 15.55 -4.80
CA LYS A 705 4.57 15.26 -3.38
C LYS A 705 5.41 14.09 -2.85
N SER A 706 6.26 14.36 -1.85
CA SER A 706 7.05 13.34 -1.16
C SER A 706 6.14 12.29 -0.51
N VAL A 707 6.53 11.02 -0.64
CA VAL A 707 5.88 9.86 0.02
C VAL A 707 6.11 9.87 1.55
N VAL A 708 7.17 10.54 2.01
CA VAL A 708 7.51 10.71 3.42
C VAL A 708 7.23 12.15 3.83
N VAL A 709 6.42 12.31 4.86
CA VAL A 709 6.14 13.60 5.48
C VAL A 709 7.34 13.96 6.35
N ARG A 710 8.14 14.95 5.92
CA ARG A 710 9.38 15.37 6.62
C ARG A 710 9.17 16.51 7.63
N SER A 711 7.99 17.15 7.66
CA SER A 711 7.69 18.26 8.60
C SER A 711 6.20 18.41 8.93
N SER A 712 5.88 19.11 10.02
CA SER A 712 4.51 19.46 10.41
C SER A 712 3.85 20.43 9.43
N ALA A 713 4.62 21.25 8.71
CA ALA A 713 4.08 22.07 7.62
C ALA A 713 3.56 21.20 6.46
N ALA A 714 4.35 20.21 6.03
CA ALA A 714 3.92 19.23 5.03
C ALA A 714 2.75 18.37 5.55
N TRP A 715 2.75 18.01 6.83
CA TRP A 715 1.64 17.29 7.48
C TRP A 715 0.35 18.12 7.52
N ARG A 716 0.39 19.38 7.95
CA ARG A 716 -0.78 20.28 7.96
C ARG A 716 -1.34 20.48 6.55
N LYS A 717 -0.48 20.71 5.54
CA LYS A 717 -0.89 20.78 4.11
C LYS A 717 -1.59 19.49 3.67
N GLN A 718 -1.12 18.34 4.12
CA GLN A 718 -1.68 17.03 3.79
C GLN A 718 -2.98 16.69 4.54
N VAL A 719 -3.11 17.09 5.80
CA VAL A 719 -4.38 17.01 6.53
C VAL A 719 -5.42 17.95 5.91
N ALA A 720 -5.01 19.12 5.43
CA ALA A 720 -5.86 20.05 4.68
C ALA A 720 -6.26 19.49 3.29
N ASP A 721 -5.33 18.94 2.51
CA ASP A 721 -5.62 18.20 1.26
C ASP A 721 -6.69 17.12 1.53
N TRP A 722 -6.50 16.33 2.59
CA TRP A 722 -7.42 15.28 3.03
C TRP A 722 -8.75 15.80 3.59
N GLN A 723 -8.81 17.01 4.15
CA GLN A 723 -10.04 17.67 4.56
C GLN A 723 -10.83 18.10 3.32
N ALA A 724 -10.17 18.74 2.34
CA ALA A 724 -10.78 19.15 1.08
C ALA A 724 -11.31 17.94 0.27
N GLU A 725 -10.50 16.91 0.04
CA GLU A 725 -10.91 15.69 -0.69
C GLU A 725 -12.13 15.03 -0.04
N MET A 726 -12.18 14.96 1.29
CA MET A 726 -13.34 14.38 1.99
C MET A 726 -14.50 15.35 2.18
N GLN A 727 -14.31 16.67 2.05
CA GLN A 727 -15.42 17.62 1.95
C GLN A 727 -16.06 17.54 0.57
N GLU A 728 -15.28 17.35 -0.51
CA GLU A 728 -15.79 17.00 -1.84
C GLU A 728 -16.51 15.63 -1.82
N LEU A 729 -15.94 14.59 -1.20
CA LEU A 729 -16.58 13.27 -1.08
C LEU A 729 -17.71 13.20 -0.04
N ASP A 730 -17.85 14.18 0.86
CA ASP A 730 -18.99 14.29 1.77
C ASP A 730 -20.12 15.07 1.10
N THR A 731 -19.84 16.23 0.49
CA THR A 731 -20.83 16.99 -0.30
C THR A 731 -21.37 16.15 -1.45
N ALA A 732 -20.51 15.51 -2.24
CA ALA A 732 -20.96 14.55 -3.27
C ALA A 732 -21.75 13.37 -2.68
N SER A 733 -21.49 12.93 -1.43
CA SER A 733 -22.23 11.84 -0.80
C SER A 733 -23.55 12.25 -0.12
N ASP A 734 -23.69 13.54 0.23
CA ASP A 734 -24.90 14.13 0.79
C ASP A 734 -25.78 14.74 -0.36
N ASP A 735 -25.21 15.06 -1.54
CA ASP A 735 -25.89 15.31 -2.84
C ASP A 735 -26.30 13.98 -3.54
N ASP A 736 -25.60 12.87 -3.28
CA ASP A 736 -26.01 11.50 -3.62
C ASP A 736 -27.29 11.04 -2.87
N ASN A 737 -27.97 11.97 -2.20
CA ASN A 737 -29.30 11.77 -1.65
C ASN A 737 -30.33 11.64 -2.80
N ASP A 738 -30.41 10.41 -3.32
CA ASP A 738 -31.47 9.83 -4.13
C ASP A 738 -31.55 10.15 -5.65
N GLY A 739 -30.59 10.91 -6.21
CA GLY A 739 -30.65 11.46 -7.58
C GLY A 739 -29.91 10.71 -8.72
N ASP A 740 -28.62 11.00 -8.93
CA ASP A 740 -27.99 10.91 -10.26
C ASP A 740 -26.88 9.85 -10.46
N SER A 741 -26.03 9.56 -9.47
CA SER A 741 -24.79 8.78 -9.71
C SER A 741 -24.99 7.31 -10.10
N ASP A 742 -26.16 6.73 -9.85
CA ASP A 742 -26.52 5.37 -10.30
C ASP A 742 -27.05 5.34 -11.76
N LYS A 743 -27.30 6.49 -12.42
CA LYS A 743 -27.81 6.51 -13.82
C LYS A 743 -26.81 6.00 -14.86
N ASP A 744 -25.51 6.10 -14.57
CA ASP A 744 -24.42 5.57 -15.40
C ASP A 744 -24.25 4.03 -15.28
N LEU A 745 -25.04 3.36 -14.42
CA LEU A 745 -25.07 1.91 -14.32
C LEU A 745 -26.23 1.35 -15.19
N PRO A 746 -25.96 0.48 -16.18
CA PRO A 746 -26.99 0.02 -17.09
C PRO A 746 -28.11 -0.72 -16.35
N ALA A 747 -29.34 -0.21 -16.49
CA ALA A 747 -30.51 -0.59 -15.67
C ALA A 747 -30.85 -2.10 -15.65
N ASN A 748 -30.43 -2.84 -16.67
CA ASN A 748 -30.70 -4.26 -16.84
C ASN A 748 -29.74 -5.20 -16.09
N VAL A 749 -28.71 -4.69 -15.39
CA VAL A 749 -27.78 -5.53 -14.63
C VAL A 749 -28.48 -6.14 -13.39
N PRO A 750 -28.57 -7.48 -13.26
CA PRO A 750 -29.17 -8.12 -12.10
C PRO A 750 -28.19 -8.11 -10.92
N PHE A 751 -28.18 -7.02 -10.14
CA PHE A 751 -27.40 -6.96 -8.91
C PHE A 751 -27.84 -8.07 -7.93
N PRO A 752 -26.89 -8.83 -7.32
CA PRO A 752 -27.21 -9.59 -6.12
C PRO A 752 -27.74 -8.63 -5.05
N THR A 753 -28.77 -9.04 -4.32
CA THR A 753 -29.66 -8.17 -3.52
C THR A 753 -29.03 -7.44 -2.33
N THR A 754 -27.74 -7.63 -2.07
CA THR A 754 -27.00 -7.11 -0.91
C THR A 754 -26.47 -5.68 -1.10
N GLY A 755 -27.27 -4.72 -1.61
CA GLY A 755 -26.78 -3.35 -1.82
C GLY A 755 -27.71 -2.31 -2.44
N ARG A 756 -27.85 -2.29 -3.77
CA ARG A 756 -28.45 -1.17 -4.55
C ARG A 756 -29.49 -1.60 -5.59
N ARG A 757 -30.60 -2.21 -5.17
CA ARG A 757 -31.90 -2.06 -5.86
C ARG A 757 -32.96 -1.61 -4.86
N ARG A 758 -33.45 -0.39 -5.04
CA ARG A 758 -34.18 0.44 -4.06
C ARG A 758 -35.62 -0.04 -3.73
N THR A 759 -36.02 -1.22 -4.22
CA THR A 759 -37.40 -1.74 -4.17
C THR A 759 -37.61 -2.93 -3.23
N GLN A 760 -36.55 -3.58 -2.72
CA GLN A 760 -36.64 -4.46 -1.57
C GLN A 760 -35.67 -3.98 -0.49
N ARG A 761 -36.23 -3.44 0.59
CA ARG A 761 -35.46 -3.11 1.80
C ARG A 761 -34.94 -4.43 2.39
N SER A 762 -33.63 -4.65 2.29
CA SER A 762 -32.92 -5.53 3.22
C SER A 762 -33.30 -5.10 4.64
N TRP A 763 -34.08 -5.92 5.34
CA TRP A 763 -34.47 -5.63 6.72
C TRP A 763 -33.27 -5.70 7.68
N PHE A 764 -32.22 -6.42 7.28
CA PHE A 764 -30.99 -6.60 8.04
C PHE A 764 -30.45 -5.25 8.55
N PRO A 765 -30.18 -5.08 9.86
CA PRO A 765 -29.82 -3.76 10.40
C PRO A 765 -28.48 -3.29 9.84
N THR A 766 -28.49 -2.20 9.05
CA THR A 766 -27.33 -1.77 8.24
C THR A 766 -26.36 -0.84 8.97
N THR A 767 -26.55 -0.57 10.26
CA THR A 767 -25.78 0.41 11.05
C THR A 767 -25.26 -0.18 12.35
N LEU A 768 -24.09 0.27 12.79
CA LEU A 768 -23.54 -0.08 14.11
C LEU A 768 -24.41 0.46 15.26
N GLU A 769 -25.08 1.61 15.07
CA GLU A 769 -26.07 2.12 16.03
C GLU A 769 -27.27 1.17 16.23
N SER A 770 -27.72 0.49 15.17
CA SER A 770 -28.78 -0.52 15.31
C SER A 770 -28.22 -1.83 15.87
N LEU A 771 -27.12 -2.34 15.33
CA LEU A 771 -26.55 -3.63 15.72
C LEU A 771 -25.99 -3.67 17.16
N PHE A 772 -25.40 -2.58 17.65
CA PHE A 772 -24.73 -2.54 18.96
C PHE A 772 -25.29 -1.49 19.93
N GLY A 773 -26.32 -0.74 19.52
CA GLY A 773 -26.88 0.32 20.34
C GLY A 773 -27.89 -0.18 21.37
N GLY A 774 -27.98 0.53 22.49
CA GLY A 774 -28.95 0.27 23.55
C GLY A 774 -28.36 -0.60 24.67
N VAL A 775 -29.12 -1.56 25.18
CA VAL A 775 -28.67 -2.48 26.23
C VAL A 775 -28.03 -3.72 25.59
N ILE A 776 -26.84 -4.08 26.05
CA ILE A 776 -26.11 -5.29 25.63
C ILE A 776 -26.00 -6.19 26.86
N GLU A 777 -26.48 -7.45 26.78
CA GLU A 777 -26.42 -8.42 27.88
C GLU A 777 -24.98 -8.71 28.32
N ASN A 778 -24.08 -8.86 27.35
CA ASN A 778 -22.67 -9.15 27.55
C ASN A 778 -21.81 -8.00 27.00
N PRO A 779 -21.71 -6.86 27.73
CA PRO A 779 -21.04 -5.66 27.25
C PRO A 779 -19.55 -5.87 26.98
N PHE A 780 -18.97 -5.02 26.12
CA PHE A 780 -17.57 -5.10 25.70
C PHE A 780 -16.58 -4.85 26.86
N THR A 781 -16.05 -5.92 27.44
CA THR A 781 -14.83 -5.89 28.26
C THR A 781 -13.60 -5.72 27.35
N LEU A 782 -13.32 -4.47 26.96
CA LEU A 782 -12.22 -4.11 26.03
C LEU A 782 -10.85 -4.69 26.48
N SER A 783 -10.65 -4.85 27.79
CA SER A 783 -9.47 -5.47 28.41
C SER A 783 -9.19 -6.90 27.97
N ARG A 784 -10.21 -7.73 27.60
CA ARG A 784 -9.96 -9.12 27.14
C ARG A 784 -9.15 -9.16 25.84
N ARG A 785 -9.12 -8.06 25.06
CA ARG A 785 -8.26 -7.91 23.87
C ARG A 785 -6.89 -7.28 24.15
N GLU A 786 -6.71 -6.61 25.28
CA GLU A 786 -5.38 -6.11 25.68
C GLU A 786 -4.42 -7.26 25.96
N ARG A 787 -4.93 -8.45 26.35
CA ARG A 787 -4.12 -9.67 26.50
C ARG A 787 -3.48 -10.18 25.19
N VAL A 788 -4.14 -9.99 24.04
CA VAL A 788 -3.56 -10.30 22.71
C VAL A 788 -2.55 -9.23 22.30
N VAL A 789 -2.72 -8.00 22.78
CA VAL A 789 -1.70 -6.94 22.62
C VAL A 789 -0.53 -7.15 23.57
N SER A 790 -0.72 -7.76 24.75
CA SER A 790 0.41 -8.23 25.58
C SER A 790 1.09 -9.46 24.98
N GLU A 791 0.41 -10.31 24.21
CA GLU A 791 1.08 -11.36 23.40
C GLU A 791 1.87 -10.76 22.23
N GLU A 792 1.37 -9.73 21.53
CA GLU A 792 2.13 -9.02 20.49
C GLU A 792 3.27 -8.18 21.10
N SER A 793 3.11 -7.66 22.32
CA SER A 793 4.17 -7.03 23.11
C SER A 793 5.21 -8.05 23.57
N LEU A 794 4.77 -9.19 24.10
CA LEU A 794 5.62 -10.31 24.48
C LEU A 794 6.38 -10.85 23.27
N TYR A 795 5.78 -10.89 22.08
CA TYR A 795 6.51 -11.21 20.85
C TYR A 795 7.60 -10.18 20.54
N MET A 796 7.32 -8.89 20.72
CA MET A 796 8.28 -7.80 20.53
C MET A 796 9.35 -7.71 21.64
N GLU A 797 9.08 -8.31 22.80
CA GLU A 797 9.91 -8.37 24.00
C GLU A 797 10.80 -9.62 24.00
N LEU A 798 10.27 -10.78 23.62
CA LEU A 798 11.02 -11.99 23.26
C LEU A 798 11.97 -11.71 22.08
N LEU A 799 11.51 -11.00 21.04
CA LEU A 799 12.39 -10.48 19.96
C LEU A 799 13.41 -9.43 20.45
N ALA A 800 13.26 -8.91 21.68
CA ALA A 800 14.22 -8.02 22.33
C ALA A 800 15.04 -8.70 23.45
N ALA A 801 14.76 -9.97 23.76
CA ALA A 801 15.53 -10.86 24.62
C ALA A 801 16.44 -11.78 23.78
N GLU A 802 15.94 -12.27 22.64
CA GLU A 802 16.72 -12.84 21.51
C GLU A 802 17.83 -11.87 21.03
N HIS A 803 17.83 -10.61 21.49
CA HIS A 803 18.76 -9.54 21.11
C HIS A 803 19.49 -8.85 22.29
N SER A 804 19.29 -9.23 23.57
CA SER A 804 20.15 -8.71 24.65
C SER A 804 21.43 -9.54 24.85
N GLY A 805 21.42 -10.82 24.47
CA GLY A 805 22.59 -11.70 24.58
C GLY A 805 22.84 -12.26 25.98
N GLU A 806 21.99 -11.89 26.94
CA GLU A 806 21.83 -12.59 28.21
C GLU A 806 21.16 -13.95 27.95
N GLU A 807 21.57 -14.99 28.67
CA GLU A 807 20.81 -16.24 28.74
C GLU A 807 19.48 -15.97 29.49
N PRO A 808 18.39 -16.70 29.19
CA PRO A 808 17.18 -16.62 30.00
C PRO A 808 17.49 -16.94 31.46
N ASP A 809 17.04 -16.08 32.37
CA ASP A 809 17.12 -16.36 33.80
C ASP A 809 16.12 -17.47 34.15
N ASP A 810 16.64 -18.70 34.31
CA ASP A 810 15.87 -19.86 34.78
C ASP A 810 15.51 -19.80 36.29
N GLY A 811 15.83 -18.68 36.96
CA GLY A 811 15.56 -18.35 38.37
C GLY A 811 14.07 -18.22 38.77
N ALA A 812 13.24 -19.17 38.36
CA ALA A 812 11.85 -19.33 38.81
C ALA A 812 11.46 -20.80 39.07
N LEU A 813 12.42 -21.73 39.09
CA LEU A 813 12.18 -23.17 39.32
C LEU A 813 13.06 -23.86 40.39
N GLU A 814 13.82 -23.09 41.18
CA GLU A 814 14.33 -23.61 42.46
C GLU A 814 13.21 -23.56 43.50
N GLY A 815 12.63 -24.73 43.77
CA GLY A 815 11.62 -24.90 44.83
C GLY A 815 12.25 -24.85 46.22
N SER A 816 11.46 -24.41 47.21
CA SER A 816 11.86 -24.44 48.62
C SER A 816 12.00 -25.88 49.13
N ASP A 817 13.24 -26.32 49.34
CA ASP A 817 13.58 -27.61 49.97
C ASP A 817 14.21 -27.38 51.35
N ASP A 818 13.54 -26.55 52.17
CA ASP A 818 13.90 -26.28 53.56
C ASP A 818 13.22 -27.31 54.49
N ASN A 819 14.06 -28.01 55.26
CA ASN A 819 13.69 -29.16 56.08
C ASN A 819 12.65 -28.85 57.16
N TYR A 820 11.75 -29.81 57.41
CA TYR A 820 11.08 -29.97 58.70
C TYR A 820 11.14 -31.43 59.17
N GLU A 821 12.09 -31.72 60.06
CA GLU A 821 11.88 -32.74 61.10
C GLU A 821 11.14 -32.04 62.27
N GLY A 822 9.96 -32.53 62.67
CA GLY A 822 9.15 -31.94 63.74
C GLY A 822 7.66 -32.17 63.56
#